data_AF-A0A8C2HAI2-F1
#
_entry.id   AF-A0A8C2HAI2-F1
#
_cell.length_a   1.000
_cell.length_b   1.000
_cell.length_c   1.000
_cell.angle_alpha   90.00
_cell.angle_beta   90.00
_cell.angle_gamma   90.00
#
_symmetry.space_group_name_H-M   'P 1'
#
loop_
_entity.id
_entity.type
_entity.pdbx_description
1 polymer ?
#
loop_
_entity_poly.entity_id
_entity_poly.type
_entity_poly.pdbx_seq_one_letter_code
_entity_poly.pdbx_strand_id
1 'polypeptide(L)'
;MTTSAERKFINLRKRLDQLGYRQPLAIESLPLVEKLFSDLVHTTESLRNAKLAAGKTEKESRNVDAVLEPYKAENARLIRENNELHLGLLKLREEKDRIKLKAYIRKLDHETSDLKFLNNQYVHKVRSLEQDSQAKAERILQLQEKNMQAVVQTPGGKKRSIPFRRQRMQIDELLPPSSGPIPSSVAQPDDPYIADLLQVADDRIQELQKEVAQLKLDLERAQAGIKHLNTQVEERDKEIERLNRALDGGRPNDVISLEAQNISNEKLIAHLNLQIEYLQETNRSLEQRIDGLQQRKKTVSSEVADLSTRNQELCQELTEIDQLAQQLEKDKEMVLETADMELHEAKVNSVGSMLVINLFSFWRFDMAEGDHVKDRLRDQLLDLQEQNDKMEGLIHFLEVDKKRLQDKVEAMTQEMILELERMHARHGMCGKEQSPSRLDGFVKSLEEERNYYKQELERYRLCRGRTDKSPTPSPDGDAELSRALKERDELQSVLLGFEKHMEDIQTRVKLLTAERDRLSTQYQQVRRNLEINFFLSSCTQNSKSALYFTFVCVCVCVCVCAFRLLQDQMEHSLSDVQHRLSVKTNELQAAHQQIDKLEEKIAYLSRHGSSQKDEVAALQGTVASLDREKDVLQDAVDQKTESMVLLQEEIHRKEKTLLEVRLTVTDLENALDQLKVALSSREREISSLRRQLDQSQEELSAVSRDREVALRENRRLQDDLATMTRENQAVHAEMQEALNERDELKLRVHSYISEVARIESMMAAKEQENKDMLEHFRTIHTESEDRELKLQQAEGLNNSIRLELLSSDTERRHLRERVSLQDREIQEHLNALQAYEAQVSSLARAMSHLEEEVQATRAEKASVLADLASVRELCVKLDSSKELTVRQLRAKSMEMERMTGEMEDVHSEVELLKKQLASERVTVHNLETLLSTNRQKEFQTHLSASEKESDLQVLKDRLALADSKTAGHAREVSQLRGKLSQLQTEMDVLKRQLTTERFERERAVQEMRRQGLSFSSLRSSSPLSTSLSPRPASPEHSILHTQESCMSNIIYLQQRSVLV
;
A
#
# COMPACT_ATOMS: atom_id res chain seq x y z
N MET A 1 -53.13 58.69 -33.44
CA MET A 1 -52.99 57.55 -32.51
C MET A 1 -51.91 56.62 -33.06
N THR A 2 -50.67 56.68 -32.59
CA THR A 2 -49.65 55.69 -32.99
C THR A 2 -49.87 54.38 -32.23
N THR A 3 -49.76 53.24 -32.90
CA THR A 3 -50.01 51.93 -32.29
C THR A 3 -48.94 51.57 -31.25
N SER A 4 -49.25 50.64 -30.34
CA SER A 4 -48.27 50.19 -29.35
C SER A 4 -47.04 49.52 -29.98
N ALA A 5 -47.22 48.88 -31.14
CA ALA A 5 -46.16 48.23 -31.91
C ALA A 5 -45.18 49.25 -32.50
N GLU A 6 -45.66 50.36 -33.09
CA GLU A 6 -44.79 51.43 -33.62
C GLU A 6 -43.84 52.01 -32.56
N ARG A 7 -44.33 52.23 -31.34
CA ARG A 7 -43.52 52.79 -30.24
C ARG A 7 -42.46 51.80 -29.77
N LYS A 8 -42.80 50.52 -29.66
CA LYS A 8 -41.85 49.42 -29.40
C LYS A 8 -40.80 49.33 -30.50
N PHE A 9 -41.22 49.39 -31.77
CA PHE A 9 -40.34 49.36 -32.94
C PHE A 9 -39.32 50.49 -32.90
N ILE A 10 -39.76 51.74 -32.75
CA ILE A 10 -38.88 52.92 -32.69
C ILE A 10 -37.91 52.83 -31.50
N ASN A 11 -38.35 52.36 -30.33
CA ASN A 11 -37.51 52.26 -29.14
C ASN A 11 -36.47 51.14 -29.25
N LEU A 12 -36.87 49.94 -29.68
CA LEU A 12 -35.92 48.84 -29.92
C LEU A 12 -34.93 49.21 -31.03
N ARG A 13 -35.42 49.82 -32.11
CA ARG A 13 -34.60 50.26 -33.24
C ARG A 13 -33.50 51.23 -32.78
N LYS A 14 -33.84 52.24 -31.97
CA LYS A 14 -32.85 53.16 -31.39
C LYS A 14 -31.78 52.44 -30.55
N ARG A 15 -32.16 51.44 -29.74
CA ARG A 15 -31.22 50.64 -28.93
C ARG A 15 -30.30 49.77 -29.79
N LEU A 16 -30.82 49.23 -30.91
CA LEU A 16 -30.04 48.47 -31.89
C LEU A 16 -29.08 49.37 -32.69
N ASP A 17 -29.54 50.53 -33.18
CA ASP A 17 -28.70 51.52 -33.87
C ASP A 17 -27.56 52.06 -32.98
N GLN A 18 -27.82 52.25 -31.68
CA GLN A 18 -26.81 52.63 -30.67
C GLN A 18 -25.71 51.57 -30.49
N LEU A 19 -26.00 50.31 -30.78
CA LEU A 19 -25.04 49.20 -30.75
C LEU A 19 -24.55 48.80 -32.15
N GLY A 20 -24.84 49.61 -33.17
CA GLY A 20 -24.34 49.43 -34.55
C GLY A 20 -25.17 48.49 -35.43
N TYR A 21 -26.25 47.88 -34.93
CA TYR A 21 -27.11 46.97 -35.69
C TYR A 21 -28.08 47.72 -36.61
N ARG A 22 -27.56 48.18 -37.75
CA ARG A 22 -28.28 49.08 -38.67
C ARG A 22 -29.13 48.38 -39.74
N GLN A 23 -29.09 47.05 -39.85
CA GLN A 23 -29.84 46.26 -40.85
C GLN A 23 -31.36 46.49 -40.74
N PRO A 24 -32.14 46.51 -41.83
CA PRO A 24 -33.57 46.79 -41.78
C PRO A 24 -34.33 45.74 -40.96
N LEU A 25 -35.24 46.20 -40.09
CA LEU A 25 -36.05 45.35 -39.22
C LEU A 25 -37.51 45.33 -39.71
N ALA A 26 -38.08 44.14 -39.90
CA ALA A 26 -39.51 43.98 -40.21
C ALA A 26 -40.37 44.11 -38.94
N ILE A 27 -41.63 44.53 -39.09
CA ILE A 27 -42.55 44.66 -37.95
C ILE A 27 -42.90 43.28 -37.37
N GLU A 28 -42.95 42.24 -38.20
CA GLU A 28 -43.28 40.87 -37.79
C GLU A 28 -42.21 40.23 -36.88
N SER A 29 -40.93 40.53 -37.10
CA SER A 29 -39.83 40.01 -36.28
C SER A 29 -39.57 40.83 -35.00
N LEU A 30 -40.25 41.97 -34.82
CA LEU A 30 -40.12 42.85 -33.65
C LEU A 30 -40.22 42.11 -32.30
N PRO A 31 -41.21 41.23 -32.03
CA PRO A 31 -41.34 40.61 -30.70
C PRO A 31 -40.21 39.64 -30.37
N LEU A 32 -39.65 38.97 -31.39
CA LEU A 32 -38.52 38.05 -31.22
C LEU A 32 -37.22 38.83 -30.97
N VAL A 33 -36.96 39.88 -31.74
CA VAL A 33 -35.76 40.72 -31.55
C VAL A 33 -35.86 41.52 -30.24
N GLU A 34 -37.05 41.94 -29.81
CA GLU A 34 -37.24 42.60 -28.50
C GLU A 34 -36.86 41.67 -27.34
N LYS A 35 -37.25 40.38 -27.40
CA LYS A 35 -36.83 39.37 -26.42
C LYS A 35 -35.34 39.08 -26.46
N LEU A 36 -34.81 38.64 -27.61
CA LEU A 36 -33.39 38.28 -27.78
C LEU A 36 -32.45 39.42 -27.36
N PHE A 37 -32.86 40.68 -27.61
CA PHE A 37 -32.11 41.85 -27.16
C PHE A 37 -32.17 42.04 -25.64
N SER A 38 -33.32 41.81 -25.00
CA SER A 38 -33.45 41.84 -23.54
C SER A 38 -32.64 40.71 -22.88
N ASP A 39 -32.65 39.52 -23.46
CA ASP A 39 -31.90 38.36 -22.99
C ASP A 39 -30.38 38.58 -23.12
N LEU A 40 -29.92 39.21 -24.21
CA LEU A 40 -28.51 39.61 -24.41
C LEU A 40 -28.07 40.68 -23.40
N VAL A 41 -28.92 41.66 -23.08
CA VAL A 41 -28.65 42.66 -22.04
C VAL A 41 -28.57 41.98 -20.66
N HIS A 42 -29.55 41.15 -20.30
CA HIS A 42 -29.54 40.45 -19.00
C HIS A 42 -28.36 39.49 -18.84
N THR A 43 -27.96 38.76 -19.89
CA THR A 43 -26.80 37.85 -19.83
C THR A 43 -25.47 38.63 -19.74
N THR A 44 -25.32 39.74 -20.45
CA THR A 44 -24.10 40.58 -20.34
C THR A 44 -24.00 41.33 -19.01
N GLU A 45 -25.12 41.82 -18.45
CA GLU A 45 -25.18 42.37 -17.09
C GLU A 45 -24.91 41.29 -16.03
N SER A 46 -25.50 40.10 -16.17
CA SER A 46 -25.26 38.98 -15.25
C SER A 46 -23.80 38.53 -15.28
N LEU A 47 -23.19 38.43 -16.46
CA LEU A 47 -21.76 38.12 -16.61
C LEU A 47 -20.86 39.20 -15.99
N ARG A 48 -21.23 40.48 -16.11
CA ARG A 48 -20.52 41.59 -15.45
C ARG A 48 -20.61 41.48 -13.93
N ASN A 49 -21.79 41.21 -13.39
CA ASN A 49 -22.01 41.04 -11.96
C ASN A 49 -21.29 39.79 -11.42
N ALA A 50 -21.31 38.68 -12.14
CA ALA A 50 -20.57 37.47 -11.80
C ALA A 50 -19.05 37.71 -11.78
N LYS A 51 -18.50 38.46 -12.76
CA LYS A 51 -17.07 38.85 -12.76
C LYS A 51 -16.70 39.77 -11.60
N LEU A 52 -17.58 40.70 -11.21
CA LEU A 52 -17.37 41.58 -10.06
C LEU A 52 -17.46 40.80 -8.73
N ALA A 53 -18.38 39.83 -8.62
CA ALA A 53 -18.46 38.93 -7.48
C ALA A 53 -17.22 38.05 -7.37
N ALA A 54 -16.79 37.40 -8.46
CA ALA A 54 -15.59 36.58 -8.52
C ALA A 54 -14.32 37.37 -8.12
N GLY A 55 -14.15 38.58 -8.67
CA GLY A 55 -13.03 39.47 -8.31
C GLY A 55 -13.10 40.05 -6.88
N LYS A 56 -14.25 39.93 -6.20
CA LYS A 56 -14.38 40.23 -4.76
C LYS A 56 -14.03 39.00 -3.92
N THR A 57 -14.57 37.82 -4.24
CA THR A 57 -14.26 36.56 -3.54
C THR A 57 -12.80 36.17 -3.70
N GLU A 58 -12.16 36.47 -4.84
CA GLU A 58 -10.72 36.25 -5.05
C GLU A 58 -9.88 37.13 -4.11
N LYS A 59 -10.25 38.41 -3.93
CA LYS A 59 -9.58 39.31 -2.98
C LYS A 59 -9.81 38.88 -1.54
N GLU A 60 -11.02 38.42 -1.22
CA GLU A 60 -11.35 37.89 0.10
C GLU A 60 -10.56 36.60 0.39
N SER A 61 -10.42 35.70 -0.58
CA SER A 61 -9.53 34.52 -0.48
C SER A 61 -8.06 34.92 -0.28
N ARG A 62 -7.52 35.82 -1.11
CA ARG A 62 -6.13 36.30 -0.98
C ARG A 62 -5.87 36.96 0.39
N ASN A 63 -6.85 37.67 0.94
CA ASN A 63 -6.77 38.25 2.29
C ASN A 63 -6.81 37.17 3.39
N VAL A 64 -7.65 36.14 3.24
CA VAL A 64 -7.70 35.00 4.16
C VAL A 64 -6.38 34.21 4.11
N ASP A 65 -5.85 33.93 2.92
CA ASP A 65 -4.54 33.28 2.78
C ASP A 65 -3.42 34.10 3.42
N ALA A 66 -3.38 35.42 3.22
CA ALA A 66 -2.39 36.30 3.85
C ALA A 66 -2.48 36.31 5.39
N VAL A 67 -3.67 36.07 5.97
CA VAL A 67 -3.85 35.89 7.42
C VAL A 67 -3.49 34.48 7.88
N LEU A 68 -3.60 33.47 7.01
CA LEU A 68 -3.25 32.08 7.31
C LEU A 68 -1.76 31.75 7.12
N GLU A 69 -1.03 32.42 6.22
CA GLU A 69 0.41 32.15 5.98
C GLU A 69 1.28 32.21 7.25
N PRO A 70 1.12 33.18 8.19
CA PRO A 70 1.84 33.16 9.45
C PRO A 70 1.61 31.89 10.28
N TYR A 71 0.36 31.39 10.32
CA TYR A 71 0.01 30.16 11.04
C TYR A 71 0.47 28.90 10.31
N LYS A 72 0.42 28.89 8.97
CA LYS A 72 1.00 27.81 8.14
C LYS A 72 2.51 27.70 8.38
N ALA A 73 3.23 28.83 8.37
CA ALA A 73 4.66 28.90 8.61
C ALA A 73 5.06 28.49 10.04
N GLU A 74 4.29 28.91 11.05
CA GLU A 74 4.51 28.53 12.45
C GLU A 74 4.22 27.04 12.70
N ASN A 75 3.15 26.50 12.12
CA ASN A 75 2.87 25.06 12.19
C ASN A 75 3.98 24.24 11.52
N ALA A 76 4.45 24.67 10.33
CA ALA A 76 5.60 24.05 9.67
C ALA A 76 6.90 24.15 10.47
N ARG A 77 7.08 25.18 11.32
CA ARG A 77 8.19 25.28 12.27
C ARG A 77 8.03 24.28 13.42
N LEU A 78 6.87 24.24 14.07
CA LEU A 78 6.58 23.32 15.17
C LEU A 78 6.66 21.84 14.73
N ILE A 79 6.27 21.51 13.49
CA ILE A 79 6.43 20.17 12.93
C ILE A 79 7.92 19.81 12.76
N ARG A 80 8.78 20.73 12.30
CA ARG A 80 10.22 20.51 12.24
C ARG A 80 10.83 20.32 13.63
N GLU A 81 10.54 21.23 14.57
CA GLU A 81 11.03 21.15 15.95
C GLU A 81 10.56 19.83 16.64
N ASN A 82 9.31 19.40 16.41
CA ASN A 82 8.81 18.11 16.89
C ASN A 82 9.56 16.92 16.27
N ASN A 83 9.77 16.91 14.95
CA ASN A 83 10.49 15.83 14.26
C ASN A 83 11.97 15.76 14.67
N GLU A 84 12.63 16.90 14.90
CA GLU A 84 14.00 16.96 15.43
C GLU A 84 14.08 16.41 16.86
N LEU A 85 13.12 16.73 17.73
CA LEU A 85 13.01 16.17 19.08
C LEU A 85 12.74 14.66 19.06
N HIS A 86 11.84 14.18 18.20
CA HIS A 86 11.59 12.75 18.01
C HIS A 86 12.85 12.01 17.49
N LEU A 87 13.58 12.59 16.54
CA LEU A 87 14.85 12.03 16.06
C LEU A 87 15.94 12.03 17.15
N GLY A 88 15.97 13.05 18.02
CA GLY A 88 16.83 13.09 19.20
C GLY A 88 16.51 11.98 20.21
N LEU A 89 15.23 11.77 20.52
CA LEU A 89 14.77 10.67 21.39
C LEU A 89 15.09 9.29 20.81
N LEU A 90 14.96 9.13 19.48
CA LEU A 90 15.26 7.87 18.80
C LEU A 90 16.76 7.55 18.87
N LYS A 91 17.64 8.53 18.57
CA LYS A 91 19.10 8.41 18.75
C LYS A 91 19.50 8.12 20.20
N LEU A 92 18.78 8.65 21.19
CA LEU A 92 19.01 8.34 22.61
C LEU A 92 18.56 6.91 22.98
N ARG A 93 17.49 6.36 22.37
CA ARG A 93 17.11 4.94 22.49
C ARG A 93 18.21 4.06 21.87
N GLU A 94 18.66 4.39 20.66
CA GLU A 94 19.74 3.68 19.95
C GLU A 94 21.06 3.67 20.72
N GLU A 95 21.57 4.80 21.22
CA GLU A 95 22.83 4.82 21.97
C GLU A 95 22.71 4.05 23.30
N LYS A 96 21.55 4.12 23.98
CA LYS A 96 21.27 3.32 25.19
C LYS A 96 21.33 1.83 24.90
N ASP A 97 20.74 1.37 23.80
CA ASP A 97 20.72 -0.04 23.44
C ASP A 97 22.07 -0.51 22.85
N ARG A 98 22.78 0.36 22.14
CA ARG A 98 24.20 0.18 21.74
C ARG A 98 25.12 0.05 22.96
N ILE A 99 24.87 0.77 24.05
CA ILE A 99 25.61 0.61 25.32
C ILE A 99 25.31 -0.75 25.96
N LYS A 100 24.04 -1.19 26.02
CA LYS A 100 23.70 -2.56 26.47
C LYS A 100 24.41 -3.62 25.63
N LEU A 101 24.39 -3.48 24.30
CA LEU A 101 24.96 -4.46 23.39
C LEU A 101 26.50 -4.52 23.50
N LYS A 102 27.17 -3.36 23.63
CA LYS A 102 28.62 -3.29 23.97
C LYS A 102 28.93 -4.01 25.30
N ALA A 103 28.07 -3.88 26.31
CA ALA A 103 28.25 -4.57 27.59
C ALA A 103 28.01 -6.10 27.48
N TYR A 104 27.08 -6.53 26.63
CA TYR A 104 26.82 -7.95 26.35
C TYR A 104 27.95 -8.61 25.55
N ILE A 105 28.42 -7.96 24.47
CA ILE A 105 29.59 -8.39 23.68
C ILE A 105 30.80 -8.57 24.59
N ARG A 106 31.10 -7.60 25.47
CA ARG A 106 32.19 -7.71 26.44
C ARG A 106 32.07 -8.94 27.34
N LYS A 107 30.87 -9.34 27.78
CA LYS A 107 30.70 -10.57 28.58
C LYS A 107 31.06 -11.81 27.76
N LEU A 108 30.53 -11.91 26.54
CA LEU A 108 30.83 -13.00 25.62
C LEU A 108 32.34 -13.06 25.26
N ASP A 109 33.03 -11.92 25.15
CA ASP A 109 34.47 -11.87 24.94
C ASP A 109 35.27 -12.46 26.13
N HIS A 110 34.83 -12.20 27.36
CA HIS A 110 35.44 -12.78 28.56
C HIS A 110 35.16 -14.28 28.64
N GLU A 111 33.89 -14.70 28.51
CA GLU A 111 33.48 -16.11 28.49
C GLU A 111 34.21 -16.90 27.37
N THR A 112 34.37 -16.30 26.19
CA THR A 112 35.14 -16.87 25.08
C THR A 112 36.64 -16.96 25.39
N SER A 113 37.19 -16.03 26.17
CA SER A 113 38.60 -16.04 26.59
C SER A 113 38.85 -17.12 27.64
N ASP A 114 37.94 -17.27 28.61
CA ASP A 114 37.98 -18.30 29.64
C ASP A 114 37.84 -19.70 29.01
N LEU A 115 36.92 -19.87 28.05
CA LEU A 115 36.77 -21.10 27.28
C LEU A 115 38.01 -21.42 26.44
N LYS A 116 38.68 -20.41 25.85
CA LYS A 116 39.96 -20.58 25.14
C LYS A 116 41.09 -20.98 26.09
N PHE A 117 41.14 -20.41 27.29
CA PHE A 117 42.12 -20.80 28.32
C PHE A 117 41.91 -22.26 28.77
N LEU A 118 40.67 -22.63 29.08
CA LEU A 118 40.29 -23.98 29.46
C LEU A 118 40.55 -25.00 28.33
N ASN A 119 40.25 -24.66 27.08
CA ASN A 119 40.56 -25.50 25.91
C ASN A 119 42.08 -25.71 25.76
N ASN A 120 42.89 -24.65 25.85
CA ASN A 120 44.35 -24.77 25.85
C ASN A 120 44.86 -25.67 26.98
N GLN A 121 44.30 -25.57 28.19
CA GLN A 121 44.63 -26.45 29.31
C GLN A 121 44.33 -27.93 29.00
N TYR A 122 43.17 -28.23 28.41
CA TYR A 122 42.85 -29.59 27.96
C TYR A 122 43.77 -30.06 26.84
N VAL A 123 44.11 -29.23 25.84
CA VAL A 123 45.05 -29.59 24.75
C VAL A 123 46.47 -29.83 25.29
N HIS A 124 46.91 -29.10 26.32
CA HIS A 124 48.15 -29.41 27.03
C HIS A 124 48.07 -30.72 27.82
N LYS A 125 46.92 -31.01 28.45
CA LYS A 125 46.72 -32.28 29.16
C LYS A 125 46.68 -33.49 28.22
N VAL A 126 46.05 -33.35 27.04
CA VAL A 126 46.09 -34.36 25.96
C VAL A 126 47.52 -34.60 25.51
N ARG A 127 48.28 -33.56 25.13
CA ARG A 127 49.70 -33.72 24.73
C ARG A 127 50.58 -34.36 25.79
N SER A 128 50.33 -34.07 27.07
CA SER A 128 51.01 -34.76 28.18
C SER A 128 50.65 -36.26 28.23
N LEU A 129 49.39 -36.64 28.04
CA LEU A 129 48.95 -38.03 28.01
C LEU A 129 49.41 -38.78 26.75
N GLU A 130 49.51 -38.09 25.61
CA GLU A 130 50.08 -38.61 24.37
C GLU A 130 51.57 -38.93 24.53
N GLN A 131 52.36 -38.02 25.11
CA GLN A 131 53.78 -38.26 25.43
C GLN A 131 53.95 -39.42 26.41
N ASP A 132 53.13 -39.48 27.46
CA ASP A 132 53.07 -40.60 28.41
C ASP A 132 52.75 -41.94 27.72
N SER A 133 51.83 -41.92 26.75
CA SER A 133 51.42 -43.09 25.97
C SER A 133 52.52 -43.53 25.00
N GLN A 134 53.16 -42.58 24.31
CA GLN A 134 54.28 -42.83 23.42
C GLN A 134 55.48 -43.40 24.20
N ALA A 135 55.84 -42.83 25.35
CA ALA A 135 56.90 -43.35 26.21
C ALA A 135 56.59 -44.79 26.69
N LYS A 136 55.32 -45.12 26.98
CA LYS A 136 54.87 -46.48 27.29
C LYS A 136 54.98 -47.41 26.06
N ALA A 137 54.62 -46.94 24.87
CA ALA A 137 54.73 -47.69 23.61
C ALA A 137 56.19 -47.97 23.23
N GLU A 138 57.06 -46.96 23.31
CA GLU A 138 58.51 -47.12 23.14
C GLU A 138 59.10 -48.07 24.19
N ARG A 139 58.62 -48.02 25.44
CA ARG A 139 59.05 -48.97 26.47
C ARG A 139 58.57 -50.40 26.17
N ILE A 140 57.37 -50.58 25.63
CA ILE A 140 56.88 -51.88 25.16
C ILE A 140 57.73 -52.38 23.98
N LEU A 141 58.11 -51.52 23.04
CA LEU A 141 59.00 -51.87 21.93
C LEU A 141 60.39 -52.29 22.43
N GLN A 142 61.03 -51.52 23.32
CA GLN A 142 62.30 -51.88 23.97
C GLN A 142 62.22 -53.21 24.72
N LEU A 143 61.11 -53.50 25.39
CA LEU A 143 60.90 -54.76 26.11
C LEU A 143 60.68 -55.93 25.14
N GLN A 144 59.95 -55.73 24.04
CA GLN A 144 59.81 -56.73 22.98
C GLN A 144 61.13 -57.01 22.25
N GLU A 145 61.94 -55.99 22.00
CA GLU A 145 63.26 -56.13 21.37
C GLU A 145 64.24 -56.88 22.28
N LYS A 146 64.27 -56.57 23.58
CA LYS A 146 65.07 -57.33 24.55
C LYS A 146 64.55 -58.77 24.75
N ASN A 147 63.23 -58.98 24.67
CA ASN A 147 62.65 -60.33 24.68
C ASN A 147 63.09 -61.13 23.43
N MET A 148 63.16 -60.48 22.27
CA MET A 148 63.67 -61.04 21.01
C MET A 148 65.18 -61.35 21.02
N GLN A 149 65.91 -60.93 22.06
CA GLN A 149 67.36 -61.15 22.24
C GLN A 149 67.67 -62.14 23.39
N ALA A 150 66.66 -62.79 23.97
CA ALA A 150 66.80 -63.72 25.08
C ALA A 150 67.43 -65.08 24.67
N VAL A 151 68.76 -65.16 24.66
CA VAL A 151 69.50 -66.40 24.38
C VAL A 151 69.59 -67.29 25.62
N VAL A 152 68.73 -68.30 25.69
CA VAL A 152 68.84 -69.38 26.70
C VAL A 152 70.07 -70.23 26.40
N GLN A 153 71.13 -70.12 27.23
CA GLN A 153 72.28 -71.02 27.14
C GLN A 153 71.95 -72.36 27.81
N THR A 154 71.86 -73.43 27.00
CA THR A 154 71.93 -74.80 27.50
C THR A 154 73.40 -75.26 27.61
N PRO A 155 73.79 -76.05 28.64
CA PRO A 155 75.15 -76.58 28.77
C PRO A 155 75.53 -77.60 27.67
N GLY A 156 75.82 -77.12 26.47
CA GLY A 156 76.10 -77.97 25.30
C GLY A 156 76.85 -77.30 24.13
N GLY A 157 77.33 -76.06 24.29
CA GLY A 157 78.29 -75.42 23.39
C GLY A 157 77.84 -75.06 21.96
N LYS A 158 76.63 -75.45 21.52
CA LYS A 158 76.13 -75.21 20.14
C LYS A 158 74.95 -74.25 20.12
N LYS A 159 75.22 -72.98 19.78
CA LYS A 159 74.20 -71.94 19.56
C LYS A 159 73.31 -72.33 18.37
N ARG A 160 71.99 -72.42 18.59
CA ARG A 160 70.96 -72.44 17.52
C ARG A 160 69.99 -71.28 17.76
N SER A 161 69.74 -70.48 16.73
CA SER A 161 68.68 -69.47 16.75
C SER A 161 67.34 -70.13 16.47
N ILE A 162 66.29 -69.75 17.21
CA ILE A 162 64.91 -70.20 17.00
C ILE A 162 64.10 -69.01 16.49
N PRO A 163 63.52 -69.05 15.28
CA PRO A 163 62.68 -67.96 14.78
C PRO A 163 61.36 -67.88 15.55
N PHE A 164 61.13 -66.78 16.28
CA PHE A 164 59.84 -66.56 16.94
C PHE A 164 58.79 -66.07 15.94
N ARG A 165 57.77 -66.90 15.71
CA ARG A 165 56.60 -66.56 14.89
C ARG A 165 55.64 -65.68 15.71
N ARG A 166 55.62 -64.37 15.43
CA ARG A 166 54.62 -63.47 16.05
C ARG A 166 53.21 -63.87 15.61
N GLN A 167 52.38 -64.27 16.56
CA GLN A 167 50.96 -64.56 16.35
C GLN A 167 50.19 -63.24 16.19
N ARG A 168 49.61 -63.00 15.01
CA ARG A 168 48.56 -61.99 14.83
C ARG A 168 47.21 -62.67 14.99
N MET A 169 46.31 -62.11 15.79
CA MET A 169 44.88 -62.33 15.60
C MET A 169 44.38 -61.34 14.55
N GLN A 170 43.48 -61.81 13.68
CA GLN A 170 42.51 -60.96 13.01
C GLN A 170 41.17 -61.19 13.70
N ILE A 171 40.40 -60.12 13.89
CA ILE A 171 39.03 -60.17 14.39
C ILE A 171 38.21 -59.56 13.27
N ASP A 172 37.57 -60.41 12.49
CA ASP A 172 36.65 -60.02 11.44
C ASP A 172 35.21 -60.20 11.97
N GLU A 173 34.34 -59.25 11.62
CA GLU A 173 32.89 -59.24 11.84
C GLU A 173 32.35 -59.02 13.28
N LEU A 174 31.35 -58.13 13.41
CA LEU A 174 30.60 -57.86 14.63
C LEU A 174 29.09 -57.85 14.34
N LEU A 175 28.44 -58.97 14.69
CA LEU A 175 27.00 -59.20 14.82
C LEU A 175 26.15 -59.29 13.51
N PRO A 176 25.40 -60.40 13.31
CA PRO A 176 24.36 -60.51 12.26
C PRO A 176 22.98 -59.99 12.74
N PRO A 177 22.04 -59.69 11.82
CA PRO A 177 20.72 -59.14 12.15
C PRO A 177 19.71 -60.18 12.65
N SER A 178 18.75 -59.73 13.47
CA SER A 178 17.68 -60.57 14.04
C SER A 178 16.37 -60.46 13.27
N SER A 179 15.70 -61.59 13.04
CA SER A 179 14.31 -61.71 12.59
C SER A 179 13.48 -62.53 13.59
N GLY A 180 12.20 -62.18 13.76
CA GLY A 180 11.30 -62.80 14.74
C GLY A 180 10.68 -64.14 14.29
N PRO A 181 9.58 -64.64 14.92
CA PRO A 181 8.67 -63.96 15.85
C PRO A 181 8.47 -64.67 17.22
N ILE A 182 7.66 -64.07 18.11
CA ILE A 182 7.39 -64.54 19.49
C ILE A 182 5.91 -64.96 19.68
N PRO A 183 5.60 -66.15 20.23
CA PRO A 183 4.29 -66.53 20.76
C PRO A 183 4.17 -66.28 22.29
N SER A 184 2.95 -66.33 22.85
CA SER A 184 2.60 -65.71 24.13
C SER A 184 2.62 -66.60 25.40
N SER A 185 3.19 -66.02 26.48
CA SER A 185 2.69 -66.03 27.87
C SER A 185 2.38 -67.35 28.60
N VAL A 186 3.22 -67.69 29.58
CA VAL A 186 2.79 -68.09 30.95
C VAL A 186 3.74 -67.42 31.96
N ALA A 187 3.22 -67.00 33.13
CA ALA A 187 3.99 -66.25 34.13
C ALA A 187 4.75 -67.14 35.15
N GLN A 188 5.95 -66.68 35.53
CA GLN A 188 6.82 -67.15 36.62
C GLN A 188 7.50 -65.91 37.27
N PRO A 189 8.06 -65.99 38.49
CA PRO A 189 8.23 -64.82 39.37
C PRO A 189 9.54 -64.02 39.18
N ASP A 190 9.47 -62.72 39.53
CA ASP A 190 10.56 -61.80 39.88
C ASP A 190 11.87 -61.95 39.09
N ASP A 191 11.75 -61.92 37.76
CA ASP A 191 12.87 -61.87 36.83
C ASP A 191 13.59 -60.49 36.93
N PRO A 192 14.91 -60.44 37.22
CA PRO A 192 15.68 -59.19 37.21
C PRO A 192 15.57 -58.41 35.90
N TYR A 193 15.34 -59.07 34.77
CA TYR A 193 15.15 -58.40 33.48
C TYR A 193 13.83 -57.61 33.41
N ILE A 194 12.81 -57.98 34.17
CA ILE A 194 11.56 -57.21 34.30
C ILE A 194 11.80 -55.99 35.21
N ALA A 195 12.63 -56.10 36.24
CA ALA A 195 13.04 -54.96 37.06
C ALA A 195 13.87 -53.95 36.25
N ASP A 196 14.86 -54.41 35.47
CA ASP A 196 15.61 -53.55 34.54
C ASP A 196 14.70 -52.92 33.48
N LEU A 197 13.74 -53.67 32.91
CA LEU A 197 12.83 -53.11 31.89
C LEU A 197 11.84 -52.09 32.48
N LEU A 198 11.37 -52.30 33.71
CA LEU A 198 10.59 -51.31 34.45
C LEU A 198 11.43 -50.08 34.81
N GLN A 199 12.68 -50.26 35.25
CA GLN A 199 13.56 -49.14 35.57
C GLN A 199 13.97 -48.35 34.32
N VAL A 200 14.22 -49.00 33.18
CA VAL A 200 14.39 -48.34 31.88
C VAL A 200 13.12 -47.61 31.44
N ALA A 201 11.93 -48.15 31.73
CA ALA A 201 10.67 -47.46 31.47
C ALA A 201 10.49 -46.24 32.40
N ASP A 202 10.79 -46.34 33.69
CA ASP A 202 10.71 -45.24 34.66
C ASP A 202 11.77 -44.16 34.41
N ASP A 203 12.99 -44.53 34.04
CA ASP A 203 14.02 -43.59 33.61
C ASP A 203 13.62 -42.91 32.31
N ARG A 204 13.04 -43.63 31.32
CA ARG A 204 12.51 -43.01 30.10
C ARG A 204 11.29 -42.15 30.36
N ILE A 205 10.44 -42.48 31.34
CA ILE A 205 9.34 -41.62 31.81
C ILE A 205 9.90 -40.37 32.48
N GLN A 206 10.96 -40.46 33.28
CA GLN A 206 11.63 -39.29 33.86
C GLN A 206 12.33 -38.42 32.80
N GLU A 207 12.95 -39.01 31.78
CA GLU A 207 13.47 -38.28 30.61
C GLU A 207 12.34 -37.55 29.89
N LEU A 208 11.26 -38.24 29.53
CA LEU A 208 10.10 -37.62 28.86
C LEU A 208 9.43 -36.55 29.74
N GLN A 209 9.42 -36.69 31.07
CA GLN A 209 8.96 -35.65 31.99
C GLN A 209 9.89 -34.44 32.01
N LYS A 210 11.21 -34.64 31.95
CA LYS A 210 12.22 -33.56 31.83
C LYS A 210 12.12 -32.87 30.47
N GLU A 211 11.97 -33.62 29.37
CA GLU A 211 11.71 -33.12 28.02
C GLU A 211 10.42 -32.28 27.99
N VAL A 212 9.31 -32.78 28.55
CA VAL A 212 8.03 -32.05 28.64
C VAL A 212 8.13 -30.81 29.54
N ALA A 213 8.89 -30.85 30.64
CA ALA A 213 9.14 -29.68 31.47
C ALA A 213 9.96 -28.61 30.73
N GLN A 214 11.01 -29.03 30.01
CA GLN A 214 11.85 -28.14 29.21
C GLN A 214 11.06 -27.52 28.04
N LEU A 215 10.27 -28.32 27.32
CA LEU A 215 9.41 -27.85 26.23
C LEU A 215 8.31 -26.88 26.72
N LYS A 216 7.77 -27.06 27.93
CA LYS A 216 6.86 -26.08 28.55
C LYS A 216 7.58 -24.76 28.85
N LEU A 217 8.79 -24.83 29.41
CA LEU A 217 9.59 -23.65 29.73
C LEU A 217 10.01 -22.89 28.45
N ASP A 218 10.35 -23.60 27.38
CA ASP A 218 10.66 -23.01 26.07
C ASP A 218 9.41 -22.48 25.35
N LEU A 219 8.24 -23.10 25.53
CA LEU A 219 6.96 -22.56 25.09
C LEU A 219 6.62 -21.26 25.84
N GLU A 220 6.85 -21.19 27.15
CA GLU A 220 6.66 -19.97 27.95
C GLU A 220 7.63 -18.86 27.50
N ARG A 221 8.91 -19.19 27.25
CA ARG A 221 9.90 -18.25 26.66
C ARG A 221 9.46 -17.75 25.29
N ALA A 222 8.99 -18.65 24.41
CA ALA A 222 8.49 -18.28 23.08
C ALA A 222 7.23 -17.39 23.16
N GLN A 223 6.28 -17.71 24.05
CA GLN A 223 5.10 -16.88 24.29
C GLN A 223 5.45 -15.50 24.87
N ALA A 224 6.46 -15.40 25.74
CA ALA A 224 6.96 -14.13 26.23
C ALA A 224 7.64 -13.32 25.10
N GLY A 225 8.40 -13.97 24.23
CA GLY A 225 8.97 -13.37 23.02
C GLY A 225 7.90 -12.84 22.06
N ILE A 226 6.87 -13.64 21.76
CA ILE A 226 5.73 -13.24 20.93
C ILE A 226 4.98 -12.06 21.56
N LYS A 227 4.71 -12.07 22.88
CA LYS A 227 4.11 -10.92 23.57
C LYS A 227 4.96 -9.66 23.46
N HIS A 228 6.28 -9.77 23.58
CA HIS A 228 7.17 -8.63 23.43
C HIS A 228 7.20 -8.10 21.98
N LEU A 229 7.26 -8.99 20.98
CA LEU A 229 7.20 -8.62 19.56
C LEU A 229 5.87 -7.98 19.20
N ASN A 230 4.73 -8.52 19.65
CA ASN A 230 3.42 -7.90 19.46
C ASN A 230 3.36 -6.51 20.11
N THR A 231 3.95 -6.33 21.29
CA THR A 231 4.05 -4.99 21.93
C THR A 231 4.89 -4.03 21.08
N GLN A 232 5.98 -4.49 20.46
CA GLN A 232 6.78 -3.66 19.54
C GLN A 232 6.03 -3.34 18.24
N VAL A 233 5.26 -4.29 17.69
CA VAL A 233 4.39 -4.06 16.52
C VAL A 233 3.33 -3.02 16.88
N GLU A 234 2.65 -3.15 18.02
CA GLU A 234 1.72 -2.14 18.52
C GLU A 234 2.36 -0.76 18.73
N GLU A 235 3.60 -0.66 19.25
CA GLU A 235 4.35 0.61 19.33
C GLU A 235 4.61 1.19 17.93
N ARG A 236 4.94 0.35 16.94
CA ARG A 236 5.19 0.76 15.56
C ARG A 236 3.92 1.17 14.83
N ASP A 237 2.81 0.46 15.00
CA ASP A 237 1.54 0.77 14.35
C ASP A 237 0.97 2.08 14.88
N LYS A 238 1.13 2.37 16.18
CA LYS A 238 0.78 3.67 16.79
C LYS A 238 1.65 4.82 16.25
N GLU A 239 2.93 4.56 15.93
CA GLU A 239 3.79 5.55 15.26
C GLU A 239 3.48 5.68 13.77
N ILE A 240 3.10 4.61 13.07
CA ILE A 240 2.61 4.64 11.68
C ILE A 240 1.31 5.45 11.61
N GLU A 241 0.38 5.26 12.55
CA GLU A 241 -0.81 6.12 12.67
C GLU A 241 -0.44 7.58 12.97
N ARG A 242 0.55 7.85 13.83
CA ARG A 242 1.04 9.22 14.09
C ARG A 242 1.60 9.87 12.82
N LEU A 243 2.41 9.13 12.07
CA LEU A 243 3.02 9.58 10.83
C LEU A 243 1.97 9.79 9.72
N ASN A 244 1.03 8.87 9.55
CA ASN A 244 -0.06 9.00 8.58
C ASN A 244 -0.91 10.24 8.89
N ARG A 245 -1.33 10.45 10.14
CA ARG A 245 -2.08 11.65 10.55
C ARG A 245 -1.27 12.95 10.40
N ALA A 246 0.07 12.89 10.46
CA ALA A 246 0.94 14.02 10.18
C ALA A 246 1.10 14.29 8.67
N LEU A 247 0.97 13.26 7.83
CA LEU A 247 0.97 13.36 6.36
C LEU A 247 -0.39 13.82 5.81
N ASP A 248 -1.51 13.40 6.41
CA ASP A 248 -2.87 13.86 6.06
C ASP A 248 -3.07 15.38 6.25
N GLY A 249 -2.26 16.01 7.12
CA GLY A 249 -2.21 17.46 7.30
C GLY A 249 -1.22 18.20 6.37
N GLY A 250 -0.48 17.47 5.54
CA GLY A 250 0.53 18.03 4.63
C GLY A 250 -0.03 18.43 3.26
N ARG A 251 0.74 19.22 2.51
CA ARG A 251 0.54 19.30 1.04
C ARG A 251 0.90 17.92 0.44
N PRO A 252 0.16 17.39 -0.56
CA PRO A 252 0.50 16.12 -1.19
C PRO A 252 1.93 16.09 -1.72
N ASN A 253 2.61 14.94 -1.60
CA ASN A 253 4.02 14.82 -1.98
C ASN A 253 4.29 15.18 -3.44
N ASP A 254 3.33 14.95 -4.34
CA ASP A 254 3.41 15.34 -5.76
C ASP A 254 3.49 16.87 -5.90
N VAL A 255 2.72 17.61 -5.10
CA VAL A 255 2.73 19.08 -5.10
C VAL A 255 4.07 19.59 -4.57
N ILE A 256 4.58 19.01 -3.48
CA ILE A 256 5.89 19.37 -2.92
C ILE A 256 7.02 19.04 -3.91
N SER A 257 6.93 17.90 -4.60
CA SER A 257 7.91 17.47 -5.61
C SER A 257 7.89 18.39 -6.83
N LEU A 258 6.72 18.77 -7.33
CA LEU A 258 6.56 19.74 -8.42
C LEU A 258 7.01 21.15 -8.01
N GLU A 259 6.73 21.58 -6.79
CA GLU A 259 7.16 22.88 -6.24
C GLU A 259 8.69 22.92 -6.07
N ALA A 260 9.31 21.85 -5.57
CA ALA A 260 10.76 21.69 -5.50
C ALA A 260 11.43 21.59 -6.89
N GLN A 261 10.82 20.85 -7.83
CA GLN A 261 11.30 20.75 -9.21
C GLN A 261 11.19 22.10 -9.93
N ASN A 262 10.11 22.86 -9.73
CA ASN A 262 9.97 24.21 -10.27
C ASN A 262 11.02 25.16 -9.68
N ILE A 263 11.27 25.13 -8.37
CA ILE A 263 12.35 25.92 -7.74
C ILE A 263 13.73 25.52 -8.30
N SER A 264 13.95 24.25 -8.65
CA SER A 264 15.18 23.79 -9.32
C SER A 264 15.26 24.29 -10.76
N ASN A 265 14.14 24.26 -11.49
CA ASN A 265 14.04 24.75 -12.87
C ASN A 265 14.24 26.27 -12.93
N GLU A 266 13.66 27.04 -12.01
CA GLU A 266 13.86 28.49 -11.88
C GLU A 266 15.33 28.84 -11.61
N LYS A 267 16.01 28.08 -10.72
CA LYS A 267 17.45 28.24 -10.47
C LYS A 267 18.29 27.91 -11.71
N LEU A 268 17.93 26.86 -12.45
CA LEU A 268 18.59 26.51 -13.71
C LEU A 268 18.37 27.58 -14.79
N ILE A 269 17.15 28.09 -14.93
CA ILE A 269 16.80 29.19 -15.84
C ILE A 269 17.57 30.47 -15.46
N ALA A 270 17.64 30.81 -14.18
CA ALA A 270 18.43 31.95 -13.70
C ALA A 270 19.94 31.79 -13.99
N HIS A 271 20.49 30.59 -13.80
CA HIS A 271 21.89 30.30 -14.11
C HIS A 271 22.17 30.36 -15.63
N LEU A 272 21.29 29.78 -16.45
CA LEU A 272 21.37 29.84 -17.91
C LEU A 272 21.23 31.27 -18.42
N ASN A 273 20.34 32.09 -17.85
CA ASN A 273 20.21 33.50 -18.20
C ASN A 273 21.50 34.28 -17.86
N LEU A 274 22.09 34.06 -16.68
CA LEU A 274 23.38 34.68 -16.32
C LEU A 274 24.52 34.23 -17.24
N GLN A 275 24.52 32.96 -17.68
CA GLN A 275 25.47 32.45 -18.68
C GLN A 275 25.24 33.08 -20.06
N ILE A 276 23.98 33.28 -20.47
CA ILE A 276 23.61 33.96 -21.71
C ILE A 276 24.03 35.44 -21.67
N GLU A 277 23.83 36.14 -20.55
CA GLU A 277 24.30 37.51 -20.35
C GLU A 277 25.82 37.61 -20.45
N TYR A 278 26.57 36.71 -19.80
CA TYR A 278 28.03 36.65 -19.90
C TYR A 278 28.52 36.34 -21.32
N LEU A 279 27.85 35.42 -22.03
CA LEU A 279 28.16 35.09 -23.43
C LEU A 279 27.82 36.24 -24.38
N GLN A 280 26.75 36.99 -24.13
CA GLN A 280 26.44 38.21 -24.88
C GLN A 280 27.45 39.31 -24.62
N GLU A 281 27.87 39.53 -23.38
CA GLU A 281 28.84 40.58 -23.03
C GLU A 281 30.23 40.27 -23.59
N THR A 282 30.66 39.00 -23.53
CA THR A 282 31.90 38.55 -24.17
C THR A 282 31.83 38.63 -25.70
N ASN A 283 30.69 38.30 -26.33
CA ASN A 283 30.49 38.51 -27.76
C ASN A 283 30.55 40.00 -28.15
N ARG A 284 29.87 40.91 -27.44
CA ARG A 284 29.96 42.37 -27.66
C ARG A 284 31.41 42.87 -27.57
N SER A 285 32.17 42.37 -26.60
CA SER A 285 33.59 42.71 -26.43
C SER A 285 34.46 42.18 -27.59
N LEU A 286 34.18 40.98 -28.10
CA LEU A 286 34.85 40.41 -29.27
C LEU A 286 34.47 41.15 -30.56
N GLU A 287 33.20 41.54 -30.74
CA GLU A 287 32.71 42.36 -31.85
C GLU A 287 33.41 43.72 -31.89
N GLN A 288 33.41 44.48 -30.78
CA GLN A 288 34.14 45.74 -30.64
C GLN A 288 35.64 45.59 -30.94
N ARG A 289 36.25 44.48 -30.52
CA ARG A 289 37.66 44.17 -30.78
C ARG A 289 37.93 43.79 -32.23
N ILE A 290 36.99 43.10 -32.89
CA ILE A 290 37.03 42.81 -34.33
C ILE A 290 36.90 44.12 -35.13
N ASP A 291 35.95 44.99 -34.79
CA ASP A 291 35.77 46.28 -35.46
C ASP A 291 36.98 47.19 -35.29
N GLY A 292 37.55 47.26 -34.08
CA GLY A 292 38.81 47.98 -33.82
C GLY A 292 39.99 47.42 -34.62
N LEU A 293 40.07 46.10 -34.81
CA LEU A 293 41.07 45.47 -35.68
C LEU A 293 40.80 45.72 -37.16
N GLN A 294 39.55 45.74 -37.62
CA GLN A 294 39.18 46.12 -38.99
C GLN A 294 39.52 47.59 -39.27
N GLN A 295 39.26 48.50 -38.33
CA GLN A 295 39.60 49.91 -38.48
C GLN A 295 41.12 50.13 -38.52
N ARG A 296 41.89 49.44 -37.67
CA ARG A 296 43.36 49.42 -37.73
C ARG A 296 43.88 48.83 -39.05
N LYS A 297 43.27 47.74 -39.54
CA LYS A 297 43.60 47.17 -40.86
C LYS A 297 43.37 48.17 -41.98
N LYS A 298 42.28 48.96 -41.93
CA LYS A 298 41.99 50.01 -42.92
C LYS A 298 43.02 51.16 -42.89
N THR A 299 43.45 51.59 -41.70
CA THR A 299 44.49 52.64 -41.56
C THR A 299 45.84 52.15 -42.08
N VAL A 300 46.33 51.00 -41.60
CA VAL A 300 47.59 50.41 -42.08
C VAL A 300 47.54 50.10 -43.59
N SER A 301 46.38 49.70 -44.13
CA SER A 301 46.22 49.50 -45.58
C SER A 301 46.21 50.80 -46.40
N SER A 302 45.89 51.95 -45.79
CA SER A 302 46.12 53.27 -46.41
C SER A 302 47.60 53.61 -46.33
N GLU A 303 48.20 53.57 -45.14
CA GLU A 303 49.61 53.88 -44.91
C GLU A 303 50.55 53.07 -45.83
N VAL A 304 50.25 51.79 -46.07
CA VAL A 304 51.00 50.93 -47.02
C VAL A 304 50.77 51.35 -48.48
N ALA A 305 49.58 51.80 -48.85
CA ALA A 305 49.33 52.34 -50.19
C ALA A 305 50.05 53.69 -50.40
N ASP A 306 49.96 54.59 -49.42
CA ASP A 306 50.58 55.92 -49.40
C ASP A 306 52.13 55.80 -49.47
N LEU A 307 52.71 54.88 -48.69
CA LEU A 307 54.13 54.53 -48.77
C LEU A 307 54.50 53.84 -50.10
N SER A 308 53.62 53.01 -50.67
CA SER A 308 53.86 52.41 -51.98
C SER A 308 53.88 53.46 -53.09
N THR A 309 53.01 54.47 -53.05
CA THR A 309 53.06 55.60 -53.99
C THR A 309 54.32 56.43 -53.79
N ARG A 310 54.71 56.76 -52.55
CA ARG A 310 55.94 57.55 -52.33
C ARG A 310 57.21 56.78 -52.71
N ASN A 311 57.23 55.46 -52.53
CA ASN A 311 58.33 54.62 -53.04
C ASN A 311 58.36 54.60 -54.58
N GLN A 312 57.20 54.60 -55.25
CA GLN A 312 57.14 54.68 -56.71
C GLN A 312 57.63 56.04 -57.24
N GLU A 313 57.28 57.14 -56.57
CA GLU A 313 57.83 58.48 -56.83
C GLU A 313 59.35 58.52 -56.61
N LEU A 314 59.86 58.01 -55.50
CA LEU A 314 61.30 57.94 -55.21
C LEU A 314 62.06 57.10 -56.24
N CYS A 315 61.47 56.01 -56.76
CA CYS A 315 62.05 55.25 -57.87
C CYS A 315 62.08 56.07 -59.18
N GLN A 316 61.07 56.91 -59.44
CA GLN A 316 61.08 57.81 -60.60
C GLN A 316 62.16 58.89 -60.44
N GLU A 317 62.22 59.56 -59.30
CA GLU A 317 63.27 60.54 -58.93
C GLU A 317 64.68 59.94 -59.11
N LEU A 318 64.90 58.69 -58.67
CA LEU A 318 66.16 57.98 -58.89
C LEU A 318 66.45 57.72 -60.37
N THR A 319 65.48 57.27 -61.17
CA THR A 319 65.70 57.07 -62.61
C THR A 319 65.95 58.37 -63.38
N GLU A 320 65.44 59.52 -62.90
CA GLU A 320 65.76 60.83 -63.46
C GLU A 320 67.19 61.26 -63.09
N ILE A 321 67.63 60.98 -61.84
CA ILE A 321 69.02 61.20 -61.40
C ILE A 321 70.00 60.34 -62.21
N ASP A 322 69.70 59.06 -62.44
CA ASP A 322 70.55 58.17 -63.27
C ASP A 322 70.65 58.66 -64.72
N GLN A 323 69.56 59.19 -65.30
CA GLN A 323 69.57 59.80 -66.63
C GLN A 323 70.41 61.08 -66.68
N LEU A 324 70.32 61.93 -65.65
CA LEU A 324 71.14 63.13 -65.51
C LEU A 324 72.63 62.80 -65.31
N ALA A 325 72.95 61.76 -64.54
CA ALA A 325 74.31 61.27 -64.36
C ALA A 325 74.90 60.77 -65.69
N GLN A 326 74.17 59.92 -66.43
CA GLN A 326 74.58 59.45 -67.75
C GLN A 326 74.70 60.56 -68.80
N GLN A 327 73.97 61.67 -68.65
CA GLN A 327 74.15 62.83 -69.52
C GLN A 327 75.42 63.62 -69.13
N LEU A 328 75.65 63.85 -67.84
CA LEU A 328 76.87 64.50 -67.34
C LEU A 328 78.14 63.71 -67.66
N GLU A 329 78.09 62.37 -67.68
CA GLU A 329 79.21 61.53 -68.12
C GLU A 329 79.51 61.73 -69.61
N LYS A 330 78.49 61.73 -70.48
CA LYS A 330 78.66 62.03 -71.92
C LYS A 330 79.16 63.45 -72.16
N ASP A 331 78.60 64.44 -71.48
CA ASP A 331 79.02 65.84 -71.60
C ASP A 331 80.49 66.00 -71.16
N LYS A 332 80.91 65.29 -70.11
CA LYS A 332 82.31 65.21 -69.68
C LYS A 332 83.20 64.51 -70.71
N GLU A 333 82.77 63.40 -71.31
CA GLU A 333 83.53 62.71 -72.37
C GLU A 333 83.72 63.62 -73.59
N MET A 334 82.67 64.30 -74.05
CA MET A 334 82.74 65.30 -75.13
C MET A 334 83.70 66.45 -74.81
N VAL A 335 83.71 66.95 -73.57
CA VAL A 335 84.64 68.01 -73.12
C VAL A 335 86.08 67.50 -73.06
N LEU A 336 86.31 66.24 -72.66
CA LEU A 336 87.63 65.62 -72.65
C LEU A 336 88.17 65.40 -74.08
N GLU A 337 87.36 64.88 -75.01
CA GLU A 337 87.75 64.75 -76.42
C GLU A 337 88.10 66.12 -77.03
N THR A 338 87.31 67.16 -76.70
CA THR A 338 87.58 68.54 -77.16
C THR A 338 88.90 69.06 -76.59
N ALA A 339 89.15 68.87 -75.30
CA ALA A 339 90.37 69.33 -74.63
C ALA A 339 91.62 68.58 -75.11
N ASP A 340 91.55 67.26 -75.36
CA ASP A 340 92.66 66.49 -75.92
C ASP A 340 92.97 66.91 -77.37
N MET A 341 91.94 67.27 -78.15
CA MET A 341 92.10 67.80 -79.51
C MET A 341 92.79 69.19 -79.49
N GLU A 342 92.36 70.11 -78.62
CA GLU A 342 93.01 71.41 -78.41
C GLU A 342 94.47 71.26 -77.92
N LEU A 343 94.72 70.34 -76.97
CA LEU A 343 96.08 70.02 -76.48
C LEU A 343 96.96 69.45 -77.59
N HIS A 344 96.42 68.65 -78.50
CA HIS A 344 97.16 68.13 -79.65
C HIS A 344 97.58 69.26 -80.60
N GLU A 345 96.66 70.17 -80.94
CA GLU A 345 96.94 71.33 -81.80
C GLU A 345 97.94 72.30 -81.15
N ALA A 346 97.79 72.61 -79.87
CA ALA A 346 98.73 73.42 -79.11
C ALA A 346 100.15 72.80 -79.09
N LYS A 347 100.25 71.48 -78.97
CA LYS A 347 101.52 70.75 -78.94
C LYS A 347 102.23 70.77 -80.30
N VAL A 348 101.50 70.63 -81.41
CA VAL A 348 102.06 70.79 -82.77
C VAL A 348 102.62 72.20 -82.96
N ASN A 349 101.86 73.23 -82.59
CA ASN A 349 102.27 74.62 -82.72
C ASN A 349 103.48 74.99 -81.83
N SER A 350 103.58 74.42 -80.62
CA SER A 350 104.69 74.68 -79.70
C SER A 350 106.04 74.13 -80.20
N VAL A 351 106.06 72.99 -80.89
CA VAL A 351 107.31 72.36 -81.37
C VAL A 351 107.97 73.21 -82.46
N GLY A 352 107.19 73.88 -83.31
CA GLY A 352 107.71 74.72 -84.41
C GLY A 352 108.54 75.93 -83.96
N SER A 353 108.24 76.50 -82.78
CA SER A 353 108.96 77.70 -82.29
C SER A 353 110.19 77.38 -81.43
N MET A 354 110.29 76.17 -80.88
CA MET A 354 111.32 75.81 -79.90
C MET A 354 112.75 75.73 -80.48
N LEU A 355 112.88 75.50 -81.79
CA LEU A 355 114.17 75.28 -82.48
C LEU A 355 115.05 76.54 -82.60
N VAL A 356 114.51 77.74 -82.43
CA VAL A 356 115.23 79.01 -82.70
C VAL A 356 115.80 79.66 -81.43
N ILE A 357 115.19 79.42 -80.25
CA ILE A 357 115.50 80.15 -79.01
C ILE A 357 116.60 79.46 -78.19
N ASN A 358 116.57 78.12 -78.10
CA ASN A 358 117.44 77.38 -77.17
C ASN A 358 118.94 77.39 -77.53
N LEU A 359 119.32 77.91 -78.70
CA LEU A 359 120.73 78.06 -79.09
C LEU A 359 121.46 79.21 -78.38
N PHE A 360 120.72 80.09 -77.67
CA PHE A 360 121.29 81.32 -77.10
C PHE A 360 121.38 81.35 -75.55
N SER A 361 120.67 80.46 -74.86
CA SER A 361 120.58 80.44 -73.38
C SER A 361 121.68 79.63 -72.68
N PHE A 362 122.88 79.56 -73.28
CA PHE A 362 124.10 78.99 -72.70
C PHE A 362 124.59 79.73 -71.43
N TRP A 363 123.91 80.81 -71.03
CA TRP A 363 124.31 81.69 -69.93
C TRP A 363 123.19 81.89 -68.88
N ARG A 364 123.17 80.99 -67.89
CA ARG A 364 123.14 81.24 -66.42
C ARG A 364 122.35 80.12 -65.70
N PHE A 365 123.01 79.07 -65.24
CA PHE A 365 123.73 79.00 -63.95
C PHE A 365 122.82 78.85 -62.72
N ASP A 366 121.59 79.39 -62.73
CA ASP A 366 120.69 79.42 -61.56
C ASP A 366 119.38 78.59 -61.76
N MET A 367 119.48 77.48 -62.50
CA MET A 367 118.48 76.40 -62.49
C MET A 367 119.04 75.08 -61.93
N ALA A 368 120.27 75.12 -61.39
CA ALA A 368 120.98 73.94 -60.89
C ALA A 368 120.56 73.46 -59.48
N GLU A 369 119.64 74.17 -58.80
CA GLU A 369 119.25 73.89 -57.42
C GLU A 369 117.79 73.41 -57.28
N GLY A 370 117.02 73.40 -58.38
CA GLY A 370 115.60 73.00 -58.39
C GLY A 370 115.37 71.49 -58.56
N ASP A 371 116.14 70.81 -59.42
CA ASP A 371 115.90 69.39 -59.74
C ASP A 371 116.39 68.43 -58.64
N HIS A 372 117.36 68.81 -57.81
CA HIS A 372 117.91 67.96 -56.74
C HIS A 372 116.89 67.52 -55.67
N VAL A 373 115.76 68.23 -55.52
CA VAL A 373 114.64 67.81 -54.66
C VAL A 373 113.70 66.85 -55.39
N LYS A 374 113.63 66.94 -56.72
CA LYS A 374 112.71 66.21 -57.60
C LYS A 374 113.24 64.83 -58.01
N ASP A 375 114.56 64.66 -58.02
CA ASP A 375 115.21 63.35 -58.21
C ASP A 375 115.13 62.53 -56.91
N ARG A 376 115.41 63.14 -55.76
CA ARG A 376 115.38 62.46 -54.44
C ARG A 376 114.03 61.81 -54.09
N LEU A 377 112.92 62.32 -54.62
CA LEU A 377 111.58 61.72 -54.48
C LEU A 377 111.24 60.69 -55.58
N ARG A 378 111.94 60.70 -56.71
CA ARG A 378 111.84 59.65 -57.74
C ARG A 378 112.66 58.43 -57.35
N ASP A 379 113.85 58.62 -56.79
CA ASP A 379 114.71 57.55 -56.30
C ASP A 379 113.99 56.72 -55.21
N GLN A 380 113.32 57.39 -54.25
CA GLN A 380 112.54 56.71 -53.21
C GLN A 380 111.32 55.93 -53.73
N LEU A 381 110.74 56.33 -54.86
CA LEU A 381 109.67 55.59 -55.53
C LEU A 381 110.22 54.40 -56.32
N LEU A 382 111.37 54.57 -56.98
CA LEU A 382 112.08 53.48 -57.66
C LEU A 382 112.57 52.41 -56.67
N ASP A 383 113.16 52.78 -55.53
CA ASP A 383 113.59 51.85 -54.49
C ASP A 383 112.43 51.00 -53.95
N LEU A 384 111.26 51.61 -53.71
CA LEU A 384 110.07 50.90 -53.21
C LEU A 384 109.44 50.02 -54.30
N GLN A 385 109.42 50.47 -55.55
CA GLN A 385 108.93 49.67 -56.67
C GLN A 385 109.86 48.48 -56.95
N GLU A 386 111.18 48.69 -56.96
CA GLU A 386 112.17 47.61 -57.12
C GLU A 386 112.14 46.63 -55.93
N GLN A 387 111.79 47.09 -54.71
CA GLN A 387 111.55 46.19 -53.57
C GLN A 387 110.28 45.34 -53.73
N ASN A 388 109.18 45.92 -54.25
CA ASN A 388 107.99 45.13 -54.60
C ASN A 388 108.29 44.14 -55.73
N ASP A 389 108.94 44.56 -56.81
CA ASP A 389 109.34 43.67 -57.92
C ASP A 389 110.28 42.55 -57.44
N LYS A 390 111.15 42.82 -56.45
CA LYS A 390 111.97 41.80 -55.76
C LYS A 390 111.15 40.89 -54.86
N MET A 391 110.09 41.38 -54.19
CA MET A 391 109.21 40.54 -53.38
C MET A 391 108.28 39.67 -54.23
N GLU A 392 107.69 40.20 -55.30
CA GLU A 392 106.93 39.41 -56.28
C GLU A 392 107.84 38.43 -57.01
N GLY A 393 109.07 38.84 -57.37
CA GLY A 393 110.11 37.97 -57.90
C GLY A 393 110.50 36.84 -56.94
N LEU A 394 110.60 37.11 -55.63
CA LEU A 394 110.86 36.09 -54.61
C LEU A 394 109.66 35.17 -54.36
N ILE A 395 108.43 35.70 -54.40
CA ILE A 395 107.20 34.89 -54.30
C ILE A 395 107.12 33.96 -55.53
N HIS A 396 107.26 34.49 -56.74
CA HIS A 396 107.29 33.70 -57.96
C HIS A 396 108.45 32.69 -57.97
N PHE A 397 109.64 33.05 -57.48
CA PHE A 397 110.76 32.12 -57.34
C PHE A 397 110.46 31.02 -56.31
N LEU A 398 109.84 31.34 -55.17
CA LEU A 398 109.44 30.35 -54.16
C LEU A 398 108.27 29.48 -54.61
N GLU A 399 107.34 30.00 -55.42
CA GLU A 399 106.27 29.22 -56.04
C GLU A 399 106.81 28.31 -57.15
N VAL A 400 107.77 28.77 -57.95
CA VAL A 400 108.49 27.96 -58.94
C VAL A 400 109.36 26.90 -58.25
N ASP A 401 110.08 27.22 -57.16
CA ASP A 401 110.87 26.24 -56.42
C ASP A 401 110.00 25.26 -55.63
N LYS A 402 108.87 25.70 -55.07
CA LYS A 402 107.82 24.83 -54.48
C LYS A 402 107.27 23.88 -55.53
N LYS A 403 106.96 24.37 -56.73
CA LYS A 403 106.48 23.56 -57.85
C LYS A 403 107.56 22.59 -58.33
N ARG A 404 108.79 23.05 -58.53
CA ARG A 404 109.96 22.21 -58.87
C ARG A 404 110.31 21.19 -57.78
N LEU A 405 109.97 21.45 -56.52
CA LEU A 405 110.09 20.49 -55.41
C LEU A 405 108.94 19.50 -55.38
N GLN A 406 107.69 19.92 -55.67
CA GLN A 406 106.58 19.01 -55.92
C GLN A 406 106.89 18.10 -57.12
N ASP A 407 107.25 18.65 -58.27
CA ASP A 407 107.63 17.91 -59.48
C ASP A 407 108.80 16.93 -59.21
N LYS A 408 109.77 17.29 -58.36
CA LYS A 408 110.87 16.38 -57.94
C LYS A 408 110.44 15.30 -56.95
N VAL A 409 109.52 15.59 -56.03
CA VAL A 409 108.93 14.59 -55.13
C VAL A 409 108.04 13.63 -55.92
N GLU A 410 107.23 14.15 -56.84
CA GLU A 410 106.39 13.37 -57.75
C GLU A 410 107.26 12.48 -58.67
N ALA A 411 108.35 13.00 -59.23
CA ALA A 411 109.33 12.20 -59.99
C ALA A 411 109.97 11.09 -59.14
N MET A 412 110.42 11.38 -57.90
CA MET A 412 110.92 10.33 -56.99
C MET A 412 109.85 9.30 -56.64
N THR A 413 108.58 9.70 -56.49
CA THR A 413 107.50 8.72 -56.30
C THR A 413 107.22 7.91 -57.55
N GLN A 414 107.32 8.46 -58.77
CA GLN A 414 107.13 7.69 -60.00
C GLN A 414 108.26 6.65 -60.20
N GLU A 415 109.52 7.02 -59.92
CA GLU A 415 110.64 6.07 -59.99
C GLU A 415 110.53 4.97 -58.92
N MET A 416 110.12 5.33 -57.69
CA MET A 416 109.86 4.37 -56.61
C MET A 416 108.60 3.51 -56.84
N ILE A 417 107.58 4.01 -57.54
CA ILE A 417 106.41 3.24 -57.97
C ILE A 417 106.84 2.19 -59.01
N LEU A 418 107.64 2.56 -60.01
CA LEU A 418 108.18 1.60 -60.99
C LEU A 418 109.08 0.53 -60.35
N GLU A 419 109.77 0.84 -59.25
CA GLU A 419 110.50 -0.14 -58.44
C GLU A 419 109.56 -1.06 -57.62
N LEU A 420 108.50 -0.51 -57.05
CA LEU A 420 107.46 -1.28 -56.34
C LEU A 420 106.64 -2.18 -57.29
N GLU A 421 106.41 -1.76 -58.53
CA GLU A 421 105.72 -2.58 -59.54
C GLU A 421 106.57 -3.79 -59.98
N ARG A 422 107.90 -3.63 -60.09
CA ARG A 422 108.84 -4.76 -60.28
C ARG A 422 108.81 -5.76 -59.13
N MET A 423 108.47 -5.33 -57.91
CA MET A 423 108.34 -6.20 -56.74
C MET A 423 106.98 -6.94 -56.72
N HIS A 424 105.89 -6.29 -57.13
CA HIS A 424 104.58 -6.95 -57.29
C HIS A 424 104.59 -8.01 -58.41
N ALA A 425 105.46 -7.87 -59.41
CA ALA A 425 105.58 -8.81 -60.53
C ALA A 425 106.12 -10.22 -60.18
N ARG A 426 106.50 -10.51 -58.91
CA ARG A 426 107.01 -11.84 -58.50
C ARG A 426 106.02 -12.71 -57.71
N HIS A 427 104.97 -12.14 -57.12
CA HIS A 427 103.89 -12.88 -56.46
C HIS A 427 102.57 -12.21 -56.78
N GLY A 428 101.84 -12.79 -57.75
CA GLY A 428 100.78 -12.08 -58.46
C GLY A 428 99.41 -12.07 -57.79
N MET A 429 98.77 -10.92 -57.91
CA MET A 429 97.44 -10.75 -58.51
C MET A 429 96.22 -11.48 -57.92
N CYS A 430 95.33 -10.63 -57.42
CA CYS A 430 93.91 -10.53 -57.80
C CYS A 430 92.86 -11.09 -56.82
N GLY A 431 91.79 -10.31 -56.64
CA GLY A 431 90.48 -10.85 -56.33
C GLY A 431 89.96 -10.55 -54.93
N LYS A 432 89.13 -9.51 -54.84
CA LYS A 432 87.95 -9.39 -53.96
C LYS A 432 87.79 -10.50 -52.90
N GLU A 433 88.04 -10.19 -51.64
CA GLU A 433 86.97 -10.24 -50.62
C GLU A 433 87.34 -9.48 -49.34
N GLN A 434 86.34 -9.32 -48.47
CA GLN A 434 86.34 -8.37 -47.37
C GLN A 434 86.76 -9.08 -46.06
N SER A 435 88.06 -9.10 -45.79
CA SER A 435 88.65 -9.73 -44.60
C SER A 435 89.93 -8.99 -44.15
N PRO A 436 90.30 -9.01 -42.86
CA PRO A 436 90.44 -7.72 -42.20
C PRO A 436 91.84 -7.44 -41.62
N SER A 437 92.10 -6.16 -41.31
CA SER A 437 93.41 -5.68 -40.85
C SER A 437 93.66 -5.95 -39.36
N ARG A 438 94.89 -5.68 -38.88
CA ARG A 438 95.24 -5.80 -37.44
C ARG A 438 94.37 -4.92 -36.53
N LEU A 439 93.74 -3.86 -37.08
CA LEU A 439 92.77 -3.05 -36.35
C LEU A 439 91.50 -3.86 -36.02
N ASP A 440 91.06 -4.76 -36.89
CA ASP A 440 89.94 -5.67 -36.63
C ASP A 440 90.31 -6.79 -35.66
N GLY A 441 91.59 -7.20 -35.57
CA GLY A 441 92.07 -8.05 -34.48
C GLY A 441 92.04 -7.36 -33.11
N PHE A 442 92.36 -6.06 -33.08
CA PHE A 442 92.26 -5.24 -31.87
C PHE A 442 90.80 -4.90 -31.52
N VAL A 443 89.97 -4.60 -32.52
CA VAL A 443 88.52 -4.42 -32.33
C VAL A 443 87.86 -5.74 -31.94
N LYS A 444 88.26 -6.91 -32.49
CA LYS A 444 87.76 -8.21 -32.04
C LYS A 444 88.17 -8.53 -30.61
N SER A 445 89.41 -8.28 -30.19
CA SER A 445 89.78 -8.47 -28.78
C SER A 445 89.06 -7.49 -27.85
N LEU A 446 88.89 -6.22 -28.24
CA LEU A 446 88.02 -5.28 -27.51
C LEU A 446 86.52 -5.66 -27.59
N GLU A 447 86.07 -6.38 -28.61
CA GLU A 447 84.71 -6.89 -28.72
C GLU A 447 84.50 -8.19 -27.97
N GLU A 448 85.52 -9.03 -27.85
CA GLU A 448 85.57 -10.21 -26.99
C GLU A 448 85.62 -9.78 -25.53
N GLU A 449 86.39 -8.75 -25.15
CA GLU A 449 86.34 -8.13 -23.82
C GLU A 449 84.98 -7.44 -23.57
N ARG A 450 84.50 -6.60 -24.50
CA ARG A 450 83.17 -5.95 -24.38
C ARG A 450 82.06 -6.99 -24.24
N ASN A 451 82.09 -8.05 -25.03
CA ASN A 451 81.08 -9.12 -24.99
C ASN A 451 81.29 -10.06 -23.81
N TYR A 452 82.51 -10.25 -23.32
CA TYR A 452 82.82 -10.94 -22.07
C TYR A 452 82.17 -10.18 -20.91
N TYR A 453 82.47 -8.88 -20.74
CA TYR A 453 81.84 -8.07 -19.70
C TYR A 453 80.32 -7.91 -19.89
N LYS A 454 79.82 -7.87 -21.13
CA LYS A 454 78.39 -7.86 -21.42
C LYS A 454 77.71 -9.19 -21.07
N GLN A 455 78.37 -10.33 -21.29
CA GLN A 455 77.87 -11.66 -20.93
C GLN A 455 78.01 -11.94 -19.43
N GLU A 456 79.06 -11.44 -18.77
CA GLU A 456 79.20 -11.37 -17.31
C GLU A 456 78.02 -10.55 -16.72
N LEU A 457 77.76 -9.37 -17.27
CA LEU A 457 76.66 -8.48 -16.85
C LEU A 457 75.27 -9.03 -17.22
N GLU A 458 75.15 -9.85 -18.26
CA GLU A 458 73.92 -10.61 -18.56
C GLU A 458 73.73 -11.82 -17.64
N ARG A 459 74.81 -12.52 -17.21
CA ARG A 459 74.74 -13.50 -16.10
C ARG A 459 74.26 -12.83 -14.80
N TYR A 460 74.78 -11.65 -14.47
CA TYR A 460 74.29 -10.85 -13.34
C TYR A 460 72.83 -10.38 -13.52
N ARG A 461 72.37 -10.09 -14.75
CA ARG A 461 70.97 -9.71 -15.01
C ARG A 461 69.98 -10.87 -14.96
N LEU A 462 70.34 -12.05 -15.49
CA LEU A 462 69.47 -13.24 -15.40
C LEU A 462 69.21 -13.67 -13.95
N CYS A 463 70.12 -13.36 -13.02
CA CYS A 463 69.99 -13.69 -11.61
C CYS A 463 69.15 -12.71 -10.77
N ARG A 464 68.55 -11.64 -11.34
CA ARG A 464 67.77 -10.66 -10.54
C ARG A 464 66.50 -10.15 -11.23
N GLY A 465 65.49 -11.04 -11.32
CA GLY A 465 64.24 -10.78 -12.05
C GLY A 465 62.94 -11.29 -11.43
N ARG A 466 62.79 -11.39 -10.09
CA ARG A 466 61.47 -11.56 -9.43
C ARG A 466 61.44 -11.20 -7.94
N THR A 467 60.23 -11.17 -7.37
CA THR A 467 59.85 -10.39 -6.17
C THR A 467 59.62 -11.20 -4.88
N ASP A 468 59.93 -10.55 -3.76
CA ASP A 468 59.28 -10.63 -2.43
C ASP A 468 59.48 -11.82 -1.46
N LYS A 469 59.72 -11.43 -0.19
CA LYS A 469 59.52 -12.10 1.12
C LYS A 469 60.55 -13.15 1.61
N SER A 470 61.38 -12.69 2.57
CA SER A 470 61.75 -13.31 3.88
C SER A 470 61.75 -14.86 4.02
N PRO A 471 62.86 -15.51 4.48
CA PRO A 471 63.23 -15.44 5.91
C PRO A 471 64.75 -15.54 6.27
N THR A 472 65.00 -15.82 7.56
CA THR A 472 66.20 -15.81 8.44
C THR A 472 67.49 -16.59 8.03
N PRO A 473 68.64 -16.36 8.72
CA PRO A 473 69.99 -16.67 8.22
C PRO A 473 70.69 -17.90 8.86
N SER A 474 71.82 -18.32 8.28
CA SER A 474 72.96 -19.04 8.91
C SER A 474 74.19 -19.03 7.94
N PRO A 475 75.43 -19.42 8.33
CA PRO A 475 76.35 -18.44 8.94
C PRO A 475 77.83 -18.56 8.49
N ASP A 476 78.36 -17.55 7.77
CA ASP A 476 79.84 -17.46 7.52
C ASP A 476 80.40 -16.02 7.35
N GLY A 477 79.55 -14.99 7.20
CA GLY A 477 80.01 -13.61 6.96
C GLY A 477 80.53 -12.84 8.19
N ASP A 478 80.15 -13.26 9.40
CA ASP A 478 80.43 -12.50 10.63
C ASP A 478 81.93 -12.41 10.97
N ALA A 479 82.74 -13.37 10.51
CA ALA A 479 84.18 -13.40 10.77
C ALA A 479 84.98 -12.33 10.01
N GLU A 480 84.44 -11.77 8.92
CA GLU A 480 85.04 -10.66 8.16
C GLU A 480 84.41 -9.33 8.54
N LEU A 481 83.08 -9.28 8.70
CA LEU A 481 82.39 -8.08 9.17
C LEU A 481 82.85 -7.66 10.57
N SER A 482 83.10 -8.62 11.48
CA SER A 482 83.64 -8.32 12.82
C SER A 482 85.10 -7.86 12.82
N ARG A 483 85.88 -8.15 11.77
CA ARG A 483 87.24 -7.61 11.59
C ARG A 483 87.16 -6.18 11.04
N ALA A 484 86.40 -5.97 9.97
CA ALA A 484 86.20 -4.63 9.39
C ALA A 484 85.58 -3.63 10.39
N LEU A 485 84.66 -4.08 11.27
CA LEU A 485 84.12 -3.24 12.34
C LEU A 485 85.14 -2.90 13.42
N LYS A 486 86.02 -3.84 13.81
CA LYS A 486 87.13 -3.55 14.73
C LYS A 486 88.14 -2.59 14.12
N GLU A 487 88.58 -2.84 12.89
CA GLU A 487 89.52 -1.98 12.16
C GLU A 487 88.95 -0.56 11.99
N ARG A 488 87.64 -0.42 11.72
CA ARG A 488 86.94 0.87 11.74
C ARG A 488 86.99 1.52 13.12
N ASP A 489 86.64 0.81 14.18
CA ASP A 489 86.51 1.39 15.52
C ASP A 489 87.88 1.74 16.14
N GLU A 490 88.92 0.97 15.81
CA GLU A 490 90.31 1.26 16.14
C GLU A 490 90.82 2.49 15.38
N LEU A 491 90.56 2.59 14.07
CA LEU A 491 90.87 3.80 13.28
C LEU A 491 90.09 5.03 13.75
N GLN A 492 88.81 4.87 14.12
CA GLN A 492 87.99 5.95 14.66
C GLN A 492 88.48 6.41 16.04
N SER A 493 88.94 5.49 16.89
CA SER A 493 89.60 5.83 18.16
C SER A 493 90.95 6.53 17.96
N VAL A 494 91.72 6.16 16.93
CA VAL A 494 92.98 6.84 16.57
C VAL A 494 92.73 8.25 16.03
N LEU A 495 91.70 8.44 15.21
CA LEU A 495 91.27 9.77 14.73
C LEU A 495 90.82 10.68 15.88
N LEU A 496 89.98 10.18 16.80
CA LEU A 496 89.61 10.90 18.02
C LEU A 496 90.83 11.26 18.90
N GLY A 497 91.85 10.39 18.91
CA GLY A 497 93.15 10.67 19.51
C GLY A 497 93.88 11.84 18.84
N PHE A 498 93.91 11.88 17.50
CA PHE A 498 94.52 12.98 16.74
C PHE A 498 93.73 14.28 16.83
N GLU A 499 92.40 14.27 16.82
CA GLU A 499 91.55 15.44 17.03
C GLU A 499 91.82 16.06 18.40
N LYS A 500 91.82 15.24 19.45
CA LYS A 500 92.17 15.69 20.81
C LYS A 500 93.62 16.19 20.89
N HIS A 501 94.57 15.53 20.23
CA HIS A 501 95.96 16.00 20.20
C HIS A 501 96.10 17.34 19.44
N MET A 502 95.30 17.58 18.40
CA MET A 502 95.21 18.90 17.75
C MET A 502 94.60 19.95 18.67
N GLU A 503 93.61 19.61 19.50
CA GLU A 503 93.04 20.53 20.49
C GLU A 503 94.04 20.86 21.61
N ASP A 504 94.80 19.88 22.10
CA ASP A 504 95.92 20.08 23.04
C ASP A 504 97.06 20.92 22.41
N ILE A 505 97.30 20.78 21.10
CA ILE A 505 98.25 21.64 20.37
C ILE A 505 97.69 23.05 20.20
N GLN A 506 96.42 23.23 19.84
CA GLN A 506 95.80 24.55 19.71
C GLN A 506 95.75 25.31 21.05
N THR A 507 95.45 24.62 22.15
CA THR A 507 95.46 25.23 23.49
C THR A 507 96.88 25.58 23.92
N ARG A 508 97.88 24.73 23.66
CA ARG A 508 99.30 25.08 23.85
C ARG A 508 99.75 26.26 22.98
N VAL A 509 99.34 26.34 21.71
CA VAL A 509 99.65 27.48 20.84
C VAL A 509 98.99 28.76 21.35
N LYS A 510 97.75 28.71 21.84
CA LYS A 510 97.08 29.85 22.50
C LYS A 510 97.81 30.30 23.76
N LEU A 511 98.27 29.37 24.60
CA LEU A 511 99.07 29.67 25.80
C LEU A 511 100.44 30.26 25.46
N LEU A 512 101.19 29.64 24.54
CA LEU A 512 102.49 30.14 24.08
C LEU A 512 102.37 31.49 23.35
N THR A 513 101.25 31.75 22.68
CA THR A 513 100.91 33.09 22.14
C THR A 513 100.72 34.10 23.27
N ALA A 514 99.95 33.78 24.30
CA ALA A 514 99.76 34.67 25.46
C ALA A 514 101.07 34.91 26.24
N GLU A 515 101.94 33.90 26.38
CA GLU A 515 103.26 34.05 26.97
C GLU A 515 104.21 34.89 26.10
N ARG A 516 104.19 34.68 24.78
CA ARG A 516 104.94 35.49 23.81
C ARG A 516 104.48 36.95 23.79
N ASP A 517 103.18 37.22 23.94
CA ASP A 517 102.65 38.58 24.00
C ASP A 517 102.91 39.25 25.37
N ARG A 518 102.95 38.46 26.45
CA ARG A 518 103.42 38.89 27.78
C ARG A 518 104.93 39.21 27.79
N LEU A 519 105.75 38.39 27.13
CA LEU A 519 107.18 38.66 26.94
C LEU A 519 107.43 39.83 25.99
N SER A 520 106.62 39.99 24.94
CA SER A 520 106.68 41.13 24.02
C SER A 520 106.35 42.46 24.72
N THR A 521 105.32 42.48 25.56
CA THR A 521 104.98 43.66 26.37
C THR A 521 106.05 43.97 27.42
N GLN A 522 106.63 42.96 28.09
CA GLN A 522 107.79 43.13 28.96
C GLN A 522 109.03 43.64 28.20
N TYR A 523 109.31 43.13 27.00
CA TYR A 523 110.42 43.56 26.15
C TYR A 523 110.24 45.02 25.70
N GLN A 524 109.04 45.43 25.31
CA GLN A 524 108.74 46.85 25.06
C GLN A 524 108.91 47.72 26.31
N GLN A 525 108.62 47.20 27.51
CA GLN A 525 108.78 47.92 28.77
C GLN A 525 110.27 48.10 29.14
N VAL A 526 111.10 47.06 28.94
CA VAL A 526 112.57 47.16 29.07
C VAL A 526 113.17 48.09 28.00
N ARG A 527 112.68 48.02 26.76
CA ARG A 527 113.12 48.89 25.66
C ARG A 527 112.87 50.37 25.96
N ARG A 528 111.67 50.73 26.45
CA ARG A 528 111.36 52.11 26.90
C ARG A 528 112.27 52.60 28.03
N ASN A 529 112.76 51.69 28.89
CA ASN A 529 113.69 52.02 29.97
C ASN A 529 115.16 52.17 29.47
N LEU A 530 115.53 51.52 28.37
CA LEU A 530 116.85 51.65 27.74
C LEU A 530 116.95 52.88 26.82
N GLU A 531 115.86 53.24 26.13
CA GLU A 531 115.77 54.43 25.28
C GLU A 531 115.88 55.77 26.06
N ILE A 532 115.90 55.73 27.41
CA ILE A 532 116.16 56.87 28.30
C ILE A 532 117.66 57.01 28.69
N ASN A 533 118.49 55.99 28.46
CA ASN A 533 119.86 55.91 29.02
C ASN A 533 121.01 55.99 27.99
N PHE A 534 120.74 56.27 26.71
CA PHE A 534 121.77 56.30 25.66
C PHE A 534 121.96 57.69 25.04
N PHE A 535 122.55 58.63 25.81
CA PHE A 535 122.93 59.96 25.33
C PHE A 535 124.33 60.42 25.80
N LEU A 536 125.31 59.50 25.99
CA LEU A 536 126.67 59.83 26.47
C LEU A 536 127.83 58.96 25.89
N SER A 537 128.76 59.59 25.12
CA SER A 537 130.25 59.38 25.04
C SER A 537 130.98 58.46 23.99
N SER A 538 132.17 58.87 23.43
CA SER A 538 133.30 58.08 22.74
C SER A 538 134.58 58.87 22.18
N CYS A 539 135.91 58.43 22.30
CA CYS A 539 137.28 58.96 21.73
C CYS A 539 138.63 58.15 22.13
N THR A 540 140.00 58.35 21.88
CA THR A 540 141.07 58.67 20.78
C THR A 540 142.64 58.49 21.19
N GLN A 541 143.73 58.33 20.31
CA GLN A 541 145.20 57.86 20.64
C GLN A 541 146.54 58.14 19.67
N ASN A 542 147.96 58.06 20.01
CA ASN A 542 149.37 57.91 19.19
C ASN A 542 150.98 58.09 19.75
N SER A 543 152.25 57.70 19.13
CA SER A 543 153.83 58.16 19.29
C SER A 543 155.26 57.31 18.87
N LYS A 544 156.64 57.79 18.70
CA LYS A 544 158.13 57.17 18.35
C LYS A 544 159.59 58.04 18.48
N SER A 545 161.03 57.89 18.25
CA SER A 545 162.38 56.99 18.08
C SER A 545 163.95 57.63 17.77
N ALA A 546 165.29 57.06 17.94
CA ALA A 546 166.80 57.63 17.63
C ALA A 546 168.32 56.82 17.64
N LEU A 547 169.65 57.29 17.27
CA LEU A 547 171.15 56.61 17.12
C LEU A 547 172.70 57.36 17.02
N TYR A 548 174.03 56.74 16.95
CA TYR A 548 175.53 57.08 16.34
C TYR A 548 177.14 56.82 16.88
N PHE A 549 178.42 57.17 16.26
CA PHE A 549 179.97 56.62 16.42
C PHE A 549 181.49 57.36 16.07
N THR A 550 182.86 56.85 16.15
CA THR A 550 184.38 57.51 16.07
C THR A 550 185.93 56.81 15.77
N PHE A 551 187.23 57.42 15.46
CA PHE A 551 188.80 56.89 15.36
C PHE A 551 190.18 57.85 14.97
N VAL A 552 191.65 57.81 14.74
CA VAL A 552 193.14 57.07 14.64
C VAL A 552 194.66 57.90 14.54
N CYS A 553 196.03 57.41 14.36
CA CYS A 553 197.52 58.14 14.26
C CYS A 553 199.06 57.48 13.85
N VAL A 554 200.35 58.14 13.58
CA VAL A 554 201.89 57.62 13.17
C VAL A 554 203.38 58.48 13.10
N CYS A 555 204.76 58.01 12.93
CA CYS A 555 206.22 58.75 12.69
C CYS A 555 207.80 58.06 12.45
N VAL A 556 209.04 58.64 11.93
CA VAL A 556 210.61 58.11 11.71
C VAL A 556 212.03 59.04 11.35
N CYS A 557 213.44 58.64 11.25
CA CYS A 557 214.89 59.34 10.87
C CYS A 557 216.36 58.49 10.63
N VAL A 558 217.78 58.71 10.35
CA VAL A 558 219.08 59.58 9.80
C VAL A 558 220.67 58.92 9.89
N CYS A 559 222.08 59.12 9.52
CA CYS A 559 223.37 59.85 8.80
C CYS A 559 224.90 59.07 8.72
N VAL A 560 226.32 59.27 8.37
CA VAL A 560 227.61 60.10 7.77
C VAL A 560 229.15 59.33 7.66
N CYS A 561 230.56 59.50 7.28
CA CYS A 561 231.87 60.39 6.87
C CYS A 561 233.35 59.78 6.20
N ALA A 562 234.65 60.41 5.98
CA ALA A 562 236.04 59.93 5.25
C ALA A 562 237.64 60.58 5.30
N PHE A 563 238.79 60.12 4.53
CA PHE A 563 240.36 60.44 4.14
C PHE A 563 241.70 59.69 4.66
N ARG A 564 242.11 58.49 4.17
CA ARG A 564 243.44 57.79 4.39
C ARG A 564 244.08 57.29 3.05
N LEU A 565 244.14 58.22 2.09
CA LEU A 565 243.58 58.02 0.75
C LEU A 565 244.23 57.03 -0.24
N LEU A 566 245.56 56.83 -0.26
CA LEU A 566 246.21 56.06 -1.35
C LEU A 566 246.27 54.54 -1.12
N GLN A 567 246.13 54.08 0.13
CA GLN A 567 245.80 52.68 0.41
C GLN A 567 244.28 52.48 0.32
N ASP A 568 243.51 53.43 0.86
CA ASP A 568 242.04 53.45 0.73
C ASP A 568 241.58 53.39 -0.73
N GLN A 569 242.34 53.83 -1.74
CA GLN A 569 241.87 53.80 -3.14
C GLN A 569 241.64 52.38 -3.71
N MET A 570 242.31 51.34 -3.19
CA MET A 570 241.95 49.95 -3.49
C MET A 570 240.81 49.43 -2.61
N GLU A 571 240.74 49.86 -1.35
CA GLU A 571 239.64 49.46 -0.44
C GLU A 571 238.31 50.12 -0.85
N HIS A 572 238.32 51.35 -1.37
CA HIS A 572 237.17 52.08 -1.91
C HIS A 572 236.61 51.42 -3.17
N SER A 573 237.46 50.97 -4.09
CA SER A 573 236.98 50.31 -5.31
C SER A 573 236.36 48.93 -5.03
N LEU A 574 236.79 48.26 -3.95
CA LEU A 574 236.13 47.04 -3.43
C LEU A 574 234.84 47.38 -2.66
N SER A 575 234.86 48.44 -1.84
CA SER A 575 233.71 48.97 -1.10
C SER A 575 232.58 49.43 -2.01
N ASP A 576 232.87 50.10 -3.14
CA ASP A 576 231.87 50.52 -4.13
C ASP A 576 231.15 49.31 -4.76
N VAL A 577 231.89 48.22 -5.02
CA VAL A 577 231.30 46.97 -5.51
C VAL A 577 230.42 46.33 -4.44
N GLN A 578 230.86 46.27 -3.18
CA GLN A 578 230.02 45.76 -2.08
C GLN A 578 228.79 46.64 -1.81
N HIS A 579 228.90 47.96 -1.88
CA HIS A 579 227.77 48.87 -1.66
C HIS A 579 226.75 48.75 -2.80
N ARG A 580 227.18 48.68 -4.07
CA ARG A 580 226.29 48.43 -5.21
C ARG A 580 225.62 47.06 -5.13
N LEU A 581 226.30 46.05 -4.60
CA LEU A 581 225.70 44.74 -4.31
C LEU A 581 224.59 44.87 -3.25
N SER A 582 224.87 45.53 -2.13
CA SER A 582 223.92 45.76 -1.03
C SER A 582 222.66 46.52 -1.49
N VAL A 583 222.81 47.59 -2.26
CA VAL A 583 221.68 48.34 -2.82
C VAL A 583 220.83 47.45 -3.72
N LYS A 584 221.44 46.63 -4.60
CA LYS A 584 220.70 45.69 -5.45
C LYS A 584 220.02 44.57 -4.67
N THR A 585 220.59 44.11 -3.54
CA THR A 585 219.93 43.15 -2.65
C THR A 585 218.67 43.76 -2.01
N ASN A 586 218.75 45.01 -1.54
CA ASN A 586 217.62 45.71 -0.92
C ASN A 586 216.50 46.02 -1.94
N GLU A 587 216.85 46.45 -3.15
CA GLU A 587 215.89 46.61 -4.26
C GLU A 587 215.18 45.28 -4.59
N LEU A 588 215.94 44.17 -4.65
CA LEU A 588 215.38 42.84 -4.91
C LEU A 588 214.42 42.41 -3.78
N GLN A 589 214.74 42.69 -2.52
CA GLN A 589 213.88 42.38 -1.38
C GLN A 589 212.60 43.22 -1.37
N ALA A 590 212.68 44.50 -1.73
CA ALA A 590 211.51 45.36 -1.92
C ALA A 590 210.60 44.86 -3.06
N ALA A 591 211.18 44.34 -4.15
CA ALA A 591 210.41 43.74 -5.24
C ALA A 591 209.66 42.46 -4.80
N HIS A 592 210.28 41.58 -4.01
CA HIS A 592 209.58 40.42 -3.44
C HIS A 592 208.41 40.83 -2.55
N GLN A 593 208.61 41.79 -1.63
CA GLN A 593 207.51 42.33 -0.80
C GLN A 593 206.40 43.05 -1.60
N GLN A 594 206.64 43.39 -2.86
CA GLN A 594 205.64 43.92 -3.78
C GLN A 594 204.86 42.78 -4.45
N ILE A 595 205.53 41.69 -4.79
CA ILE A 595 204.93 40.45 -5.34
C ILE A 595 204.03 39.79 -4.29
N ASP A 596 204.51 39.59 -3.05
CA ASP A 596 203.75 38.96 -1.96
C ASP A 596 202.37 39.64 -1.76
N LYS A 597 202.35 40.98 -1.78
CA LYS A 597 201.12 41.79 -1.64
C LYS A 597 200.19 41.70 -2.85
N LEU A 598 200.73 41.47 -4.04
CA LEU A 598 199.94 41.26 -5.26
C LEU A 598 199.35 39.84 -5.27
N GLU A 599 200.11 38.83 -4.84
CA GLU A 599 199.62 37.45 -4.69
C GLU A 599 198.53 37.35 -3.61
N GLU A 600 198.72 37.98 -2.45
CA GLU A 600 197.69 38.07 -1.40
C GLU A 600 196.42 38.77 -1.91
N LYS A 601 196.56 39.87 -2.67
CA LYS A 601 195.43 40.57 -3.28
C LYS A 601 194.73 39.74 -4.36
N ILE A 602 195.46 38.96 -5.15
CA ILE A 602 194.89 38.01 -6.12
C ILE A 602 194.13 36.89 -5.39
N ALA A 603 194.69 36.35 -4.29
CA ALA A 603 194.03 35.35 -3.47
C ALA A 603 192.73 35.87 -2.81
N TYR A 604 192.74 37.12 -2.31
CA TYR A 604 191.54 37.80 -1.81
C TYR A 604 190.48 37.95 -2.92
N LEU A 605 190.86 38.48 -4.09
CA LEU A 605 189.93 38.66 -5.21
C LEU A 605 189.39 37.33 -5.75
N SER A 606 190.20 36.26 -5.70
CA SER A 606 189.77 34.91 -6.09
C SER A 606 188.77 34.34 -5.10
N ARG A 607 188.96 34.52 -3.79
CA ARG A 607 187.97 34.14 -2.76
C ARG A 607 186.67 34.93 -2.86
N HIS A 608 186.76 36.23 -3.13
CA HIS A 608 185.57 37.07 -3.36
C HIS A 608 184.82 36.62 -4.63
N GLY A 609 185.57 36.34 -5.71
CA GLY A 609 185.03 35.87 -6.99
C GLY A 609 184.50 34.44 -6.98
N SER A 610 184.88 33.59 -6.01
CA SER A 610 184.18 32.32 -5.74
C SER A 610 182.92 32.57 -4.90
N SER A 611 183.01 33.33 -3.79
CA SER A 611 181.86 33.64 -2.94
C SER A 611 180.68 34.26 -3.71
N GLN A 612 180.96 35.16 -4.66
CA GLN A 612 179.93 35.75 -5.52
C GLN A 612 179.37 34.77 -6.57
N LYS A 613 180.13 33.76 -7.00
CA LYS A 613 179.59 32.69 -7.85
C LYS A 613 178.68 31.75 -7.07
N ASP A 614 179.05 31.43 -5.84
CA ASP A 614 178.25 30.60 -4.94
C ASP A 614 176.93 31.31 -4.58
N GLU A 615 176.98 32.63 -4.32
CA GLU A 615 175.80 33.47 -4.12
C GLU A 615 174.91 33.57 -5.37
N VAL A 616 175.49 33.77 -6.57
CA VAL A 616 174.73 33.76 -7.83
C VAL A 616 174.11 32.39 -8.11
N ALA A 617 174.81 31.29 -7.82
CA ALA A 617 174.27 29.94 -7.96
C ALA A 617 173.12 29.67 -6.96
N ALA A 618 173.23 30.15 -5.73
CA ALA A 618 172.14 30.09 -4.74
C ALA A 618 170.91 30.89 -5.20
N LEU A 619 171.12 32.12 -5.69
CA LEU A 619 170.04 32.97 -6.23
C LEU A 619 169.37 32.32 -7.45
N GLN A 620 170.15 31.77 -8.39
CA GLN A 620 169.62 30.99 -9.52
C GLN A 620 168.83 29.77 -9.06
N GLY A 621 169.26 29.11 -7.98
CA GLY A 621 168.50 28.04 -7.31
C GLY A 621 167.14 28.53 -6.78
N THR A 622 167.09 29.70 -6.14
CA THR A 622 165.85 30.29 -5.62
C THR A 622 164.91 30.79 -6.72
N VAL A 623 165.44 31.34 -7.83
CA VAL A 623 164.61 31.68 -9.00
C VAL A 623 164.00 30.42 -9.59
N ALA A 624 164.80 29.36 -9.76
CA ALA A 624 164.31 28.08 -10.27
C ALA A 624 163.30 27.37 -9.32
N SER A 625 163.30 27.64 -8.01
CA SER A 625 162.21 27.18 -7.13
C SER A 625 160.96 28.06 -7.28
N LEU A 626 161.11 29.38 -7.33
CA LEU A 626 159.99 30.31 -7.51
C LEU A 626 159.29 30.14 -8.86
N ASP A 627 160.01 29.83 -9.93
CA ASP A 627 159.42 29.50 -11.24
C ASP A 627 158.55 28.24 -11.16
N ARG A 628 159.03 27.18 -10.50
CA ARG A 628 158.25 25.94 -10.29
C ARG A 628 157.04 26.17 -9.38
N GLU A 629 157.17 26.98 -8.34
CA GLU A 629 156.05 27.36 -7.47
C GLU A 629 155.02 28.20 -8.22
N LYS A 630 155.46 29.13 -9.08
CA LYS A 630 154.59 29.90 -9.99
C LYS A 630 153.83 28.97 -10.93
N ASP A 631 154.51 28.02 -11.56
CA ASP A 631 153.90 27.13 -12.54
C ASP A 631 152.87 26.19 -11.87
N VAL A 632 153.18 25.65 -10.68
CA VAL A 632 152.22 24.86 -9.88
C VAL A 632 151.03 25.70 -9.40
N LEU A 633 151.24 26.98 -9.06
CA LEU A 633 150.15 27.89 -8.71
C LEU A 633 149.30 28.28 -9.93
N GLN A 634 149.90 28.39 -11.11
CA GLN A 634 149.21 28.64 -12.37
C GLN A 634 148.33 27.44 -12.75
N ASP A 635 148.89 26.22 -12.78
CA ASP A 635 148.14 24.97 -12.98
C ASP A 635 146.96 24.85 -12.00
N ALA A 636 147.16 25.22 -10.73
CA ALA A 636 146.11 25.20 -9.72
C ALA A 636 145.03 26.27 -9.95
N VAL A 637 145.39 27.49 -10.40
CA VAL A 637 144.43 28.54 -10.75
C VAL A 637 143.62 28.15 -11.99
N ASP A 638 144.26 27.56 -13.00
CA ASP A 638 143.60 27.16 -14.24
C ASP A 638 142.63 26.00 -13.99
N GLN A 639 143.05 24.96 -13.27
CA GLN A 639 142.15 23.87 -12.82
C GLN A 639 140.96 24.38 -11.98
N LYS A 640 141.16 25.40 -11.14
CA LYS A 640 140.07 26.03 -10.37
C LYS A 640 139.16 26.88 -11.24
N THR A 641 139.69 27.49 -12.29
CA THR A 641 138.91 28.27 -13.26
C THR A 641 138.04 27.37 -14.13
N GLU A 642 138.59 26.26 -14.65
CA GLU A 642 137.83 25.22 -15.33
C GLU A 642 136.73 24.64 -14.42
N SER A 643 137.08 24.29 -13.18
CA SER A 643 136.12 23.79 -12.19
C SER A 643 135.00 24.80 -11.91
N MET A 644 135.31 26.09 -11.88
CA MET A 644 134.33 27.15 -11.66
C MET A 644 133.38 27.31 -12.85
N VAL A 645 133.89 27.26 -14.08
CA VAL A 645 133.06 27.31 -15.30
C VAL A 645 132.11 26.11 -15.37
N LEU A 646 132.63 24.89 -15.12
CA LEU A 646 131.80 23.69 -15.07
C LEU A 646 130.71 23.78 -13.99
N LEU A 647 131.02 24.31 -12.80
CA LEU A 647 130.02 24.53 -11.74
C LEU A 647 129.01 25.64 -12.09
N GLN A 648 129.40 26.66 -12.85
CA GLN A 648 128.47 27.68 -13.36
C GLN A 648 127.53 27.09 -14.42
N GLU A 649 128.02 26.23 -15.32
CA GLU A 649 127.17 25.47 -16.25
C GLU A 649 126.24 24.48 -15.52
N GLU A 650 126.72 23.79 -14.48
CA GLU A 650 125.91 22.93 -13.60
C GLU A 650 124.77 23.74 -12.99
N ILE A 651 125.07 24.87 -12.35
CA ILE A 651 124.08 25.77 -11.74
C ILE A 651 123.09 26.24 -12.79
N HIS A 652 123.55 26.73 -13.95
CA HIS A 652 122.65 27.24 -14.98
C HIS A 652 121.74 26.15 -15.58
N ARG A 653 122.24 24.92 -15.75
CA ARG A 653 121.43 23.75 -16.12
C ARG A 653 120.38 23.42 -15.03
N LYS A 654 120.73 23.56 -13.75
CA LYS A 654 119.78 23.39 -12.63
C LYS A 654 118.76 24.52 -12.55
N GLU A 655 119.14 25.77 -12.79
CA GLU A 655 118.23 26.92 -12.85
C GLU A 655 117.20 26.77 -13.97
N LYS A 656 117.65 26.38 -15.17
CA LYS A 656 116.77 26.12 -16.32
C LYS A 656 115.77 25.00 -16.03
N THR A 657 116.23 23.85 -15.53
CA THR A 657 115.34 22.73 -15.18
C THR A 657 114.41 23.07 -14.00
N LEU A 658 114.83 23.94 -13.07
CA LEU A 658 113.98 24.42 -11.97
C LEU A 658 112.91 25.42 -12.46
N LEU A 659 113.20 26.24 -13.47
CA LEU A 659 112.22 27.06 -14.17
C LEU A 659 111.20 26.20 -14.93
N GLU A 660 111.65 25.18 -15.66
CA GLU A 660 110.79 24.21 -16.37
C GLU A 660 109.88 23.44 -15.39
N VAL A 661 110.41 23.01 -14.24
CA VAL A 661 109.61 22.38 -13.17
C VAL A 661 108.64 23.38 -12.52
N ARG A 662 109.01 24.64 -12.33
CA ARG A 662 108.06 25.67 -11.82
C ARG A 662 106.91 25.92 -12.80
N LEU A 663 107.19 26.02 -14.10
CA LEU A 663 106.17 26.20 -15.13
C LEU A 663 105.19 25.02 -15.16
N THR A 664 105.71 23.79 -15.19
CA THR A 664 104.86 22.59 -15.16
C THR A 664 104.06 22.44 -13.86
N VAL A 665 104.58 22.89 -12.71
CA VAL A 665 103.79 23.00 -11.47
C VAL A 665 102.65 24.01 -11.64
N THR A 666 102.91 25.22 -12.16
CA THR A 666 101.82 26.20 -12.36
C THR A 666 100.80 25.74 -13.41
N ASP A 667 101.20 25.00 -14.44
CA ASP A 667 100.28 24.42 -15.42
C ASP A 667 99.39 23.33 -14.79
N LEU A 668 99.97 22.50 -13.91
CA LEU A 668 99.22 21.50 -13.14
C LEU A 668 98.28 22.12 -12.09
N GLU A 669 98.68 23.22 -11.44
CA GLU A 669 97.82 23.99 -10.54
C GLU A 669 96.63 24.62 -11.30
N ASN A 670 96.89 25.24 -12.45
CA ASN A 670 95.86 25.77 -13.34
C ASN A 670 94.89 24.67 -13.84
N ALA A 671 95.41 23.51 -14.23
CA ALA A 671 94.59 22.36 -14.64
C ALA A 671 93.77 21.79 -13.48
N LEU A 672 94.34 21.72 -12.27
CA LEU A 672 93.65 21.29 -11.05
C LEU A 672 92.48 22.21 -10.72
N ASP A 673 92.65 23.54 -10.83
CA ASP A 673 91.58 24.51 -10.55
C ASP A 673 90.48 24.48 -11.62
N GLN A 674 90.82 24.29 -12.89
CA GLN A 674 89.83 24.00 -13.95
C GLN A 674 89.02 22.73 -13.64
N LEU A 675 89.68 21.66 -13.17
CA LEU A 675 89.02 20.42 -12.77
C LEU A 675 88.14 20.60 -11.52
N LYS A 676 88.53 21.42 -10.53
CA LYS A 676 87.67 21.79 -9.38
C LYS A 676 86.41 22.53 -9.84
N VAL A 677 86.54 23.48 -10.77
CA VAL A 677 85.39 24.21 -11.34
C VAL A 677 84.46 23.23 -12.07
N ALA A 678 85.00 22.32 -12.89
CA ALA A 678 84.24 21.29 -13.59
C ALA A 678 83.57 20.28 -12.64
N LEU A 679 84.24 19.87 -11.56
CA LEU A 679 83.64 19.03 -10.52
C LEU A 679 82.43 19.75 -9.89
N SER A 680 82.60 21.02 -9.51
CA SER A 680 81.52 21.80 -8.90
C SER A 680 80.33 22.02 -9.84
N SER A 681 80.52 22.10 -11.16
CA SER A 681 79.41 22.22 -12.10
C SER A 681 78.64 20.90 -12.23
N ARG A 682 79.35 19.75 -12.25
CA ARG A 682 78.74 18.42 -12.19
C ARG A 682 78.03 18.15 -10.86
N GLU A 683 78.55 18.62 -9.73
CA GLU A 683 77.86 18.53 -8.43
C GLU A 683 76.54 19.31 -8.40
N ARG A 684 76.51 20.52 -8.97
CA ARG A 684 75.28 21.32 -9.13
C ARG A 684 74.28 20.65 -10.08
N GLU A 685 74.76 20.10 -11.19
CA GLU A 685 73.96 19.33 -12.16
C GLU A 685 73.34 18.08 -11.51
N ILE A 686 74.13 17.26 -10.82
CA ILE A 686 73.67 16.10 -10.06
C ILE A 686 72.65 16.50 -8.99
N SER A 687 72.86 17.63 -8.29
CA SER A 687 71.92 18.15 -7.29
C SER A 687 70.59 18.61 -7.91
N SER A 688 70.64 19.18 -9.12
CA SER A 688 69.44 19.56 -9.89
C SER A 688 68.68 18.32 -10.38
N LEU A 689 69.39 17.35 -10.96
CA LEU A 689 68.80 16.09 -11.46
C LEU A 689 68.19 15.26 -10.33
N ARG A 690 68.80 15.24 -9.13
CA ARG A 690 68.22 14.63 -7.93
C ARG A 690 66.89 15.30 -7.55
N ARG A 691 66.86 16.64 -7.43
CA ARG A 691 65.61 17.37 -7.15
C ARG A 691 64.52 17.13 -8.19
N GLN A 692 64.87 17.06 -9.47
CA GLN A 692 63.93 16.73 -10.55
C GLN A 692 63.39 15.30 -10.45
N LEU A 693 64.24 14.33 -10.08
CA LEU A 693 63.83 12.95 -9.81
C LEU A 693 62.93 12.85 -8.59
N ASP A 694 63.29 13.51 -7.49
CA ASP A 694 62.51 13.55 -6.25
C ASP A 694 61.12 14.17 -6.51
N GLN A 695 61.05 15.31 -7.21
CA GLN A 695 59.79 15.93 -7.64
C GLN A 695 58.97 15.00 -8.54
N SER A 696 59.59 14.37 -9.54
CA SER A 696 58.90 13.41 -10.44
C SER A 696 58.35 12.21 -9.67
N GLN A 697 59.04 11.77 -8.62
CA GLN A 697 58.62 10.68 -7.74
C GLN A 697 57.45 11.09 -6.84
N GLU A 698 57.46 12.33 -6.33
CA GLU A 698 56.32 12.91 -5.59
C GLU A 698 55.09 13.06 -6.49
N GLU A 699 55.23 13.61 -7.69
CA GLU A 699 54.18 13.74 -8.70
C GLU A 699 53.60 12.37 -9.10
N LEU A 700 54.45 11.38 -9.39
CA LEU A 700 54.04 10.00 -9.66
C LEU A 700 53.27 9.39 -8.48
N SER A 701 53.69 9.69 -7.24
CA SER A 701 52.98 9.22 -6.04
C SER A 701 51.61 9.90 -5.86
N ALA A 702 51.46 11.16 -6.27
CA ALA A 702 50.20 11.89 -6.23
C ALA A 702 49.22 11.34 -7.27
N VAL A 703 49.65 11.27 -8.54
CA VAL A 703 48.86 10.65 -9.63
C VAL A 703 48.48 9.19 -9.30
N SER A 704 49.35 8.45 -8.62
CA SER A 704 49.03 7.09 -8.15
C SER A 704 47.91 7.08 -7.11
N ARG A 705 47.95 7.98 -6.12
CA ARG A 705 46.90 8.14 -5.09
C ARG A 705 45.57 8.57 -5.72
N ASP A 706 45.60 9.54 -6.63
CA ASP A 706 44.41 10.05 -7.32
C ASP A 706 43.78 8.97 -8.22
N ARG A 707 44.61 8.19 -8.94
CA ARG A 707 44.16 7.01 -9.69
C ARG A 707 43.48 5.97 -8.79
N GLU A 708 44.00 5.73 -7.59
CA GLU A 708 43.33 4.82 -6.64
C GLU A 708 41.99 5.39 -6.13
N VAL A 709 41.88 6.70 -5.89
CA VAL A 709 40.61 7.33 -5.52
C VAL A 709 39.58 7.17 -6.65
N ALA A 710 39.96 7.51 -7.88
CA ALA A 710 39.12 7.33 -9.06
C ALA A 710 38.73 5.85 -9.28
N LEU A 711 39.61 4.88 -9.00
CA LEU A 711 39.28 3.45 -9.09
C LEU A 711 38.33 2.97 -7.97
N ARG A 712 38.40 3.55 -6.76
CA ARG A 712 37.42 3.28 -5.69
C ARG A 712 36.05 3.84 -6.04
N GLU A 713 36.00 5.06 -6.57
CA GLU A 713 34.77 5.71 -7.00
C GLU A 713 34.15 5.01 -8.21
N ASN A 714 34.94 4.61 -9.21
CA ASN A 714 34.44 3.88 -10.37
C ASN A 714 33.85 2.51 -9.98
N ARG A 715 34.44 1.80 -9.01
CA ARG A 715 33.85 0.57 -8.46
C ARG A 715 32.55 0.83 -7.74
N ARG A 716 32.49 1.86 -6.88
CA ARG A 716 31.23 2.26 -6.22
C ARG A 716 30.14 2.56 -7.25
N LEU A 717 30.45 3.31 -8.32
CA LEU A 717 29.50 3.62 -9.38
C LEU A 717 29.05 2.35 -10.16
N GLN A 718 29.91 1.33 -10.28
CA GLN A 718 29.53 0.02 -10.82
C GLN A 718 28.61 -0.76 -9.86
N ASP A 719 28.88 -0.74 -8.55
CA ASP A 719 28.05 -1.38 -7.52
C ASP A 719 26.68 -0.69 -7.39
N ASP A 720 26.65 0.64 -7.43
CA ASP A 720 25.44 1.48 -7.45
C ASP A 720 24.63 1.18 -8.73
N LEU A 721 25.27 1.17 -9.91
CA LEU A 721 24.62 0.82 -11.19
C LEU A 721 24.07 -0.62 -11.21
N ALA A 722 24.84 -1.59 -10.69
CA ALA A 722 24.40 -2.98 -10.58
C ALA A 722 23.23 -3.15 -9.60
N THR A 723 23.12 -2.27 -8.60
CA THR A 723 22.00 -2.23 -7.66
C THR A 723 20.75 -1.63 -8.31
N MET A 724 20.88 -0.45 -8.94
CA MET A 724 19.81 0.17 -9.71
C MET A 724 19.31 -0.73 -10.86
N THR A 725 20.19 -1.54 -11.46
CA THR A 725 19.80 -2.54 -12.48
C THR A 725 18.95 -3.67 -11.88
N ARG A 726 19.32 -4.19 -10.69
CA ARG A 726 18.53 -5.21 -9.97
C ARG A 726 17.18 -4.66 -9.49
N GLU A 727 17.14 -3.41 -9.04
CA GLU A 727 15.92 -2.72 -8.62
C GLU A 727 14.95 -2.51 -9.79
N ASN A 728 15.43 -2.07 -10.96
CA ASN A 728 14.59 -1.99 -12.17
C ASN A 728 14.08 -3.38 -12.61
N GLN A 729 14.89 -4.44 -12.48
CA GLN A 729 14.45 -5.81 -12.78
C GLN A 729 13.36 -6.29 -11.81
N ALA A 730 13.44 -5.95 -10.52
CA ALA A 730 12.40 -6.24 -9.53
C ALA A 730 11.10 -5.46 -9.84
N VAL A 731 11.20 -4.14 -10.05
CA VAL A 731 10.03 -3.29 -10.40
C VAL A 731 9.38 -3.72 -11.72
N HIS A 732 10.15 -4.19 -12.70
CA HIS A 732 9.59 -4.78 -13.92
C HIS A 732 8.88 -6.13 -13.68
N ALA A 733 9.35 -6.94 -12.73
CA ALA A 733 8.67 -8.17 -12.34
C ALA A 733 7.35 -7.87 -11.59
N GLU A 734 7.38 -6.99 -10.59
CA GLU A 734 6.20 -6.52 -9.85
C GLU A 734 5.15 -5.90 -10.78
N MET A 735 5.59 -5.07 -11.76
CA MET A 735 4.73 -4.52 -12.81
C MET A 735 4.09 -5.63 -13.65
N GLN A 736 4.83 -6.68 -14.02
CA GLN A 736 4.30 -7.79 -14.80
C GLN A 736 3.32 -8.64 -13.98
N GLU A 737 3.57 -8.85 -12.69
CA GLU A 737 2.63 -9.52 -11.78
C GLU A 737 1.34 -8.70 -11.64
N ALA A 738 1.42 -7.39 -11.39
CA ALA A 738 0.25 -6.51 -11.35
C ALA A 738 -0.54 -6.47 -12.68
N LEU A 739 0.15 -6.56 -13.83
CA LEU A 739 -0.50 -6.69 -15.14
C LEU A 739 -1.23 -8.03 -15.29
N ASN A 740 -0.65 -9.13 -14.78
CA ASN A 740 -1.28 -10.45 -14.77
C ASN A 740 -2.50 -10.48 -13.85
N GLU A 741 -2.39 -9.97 -12.62
CA GLU A 741 -3.50 -9.86 -11.66
C GLU A 741 -4.65 -9.02 -12.23
N ARG A 742 -4.34 -7.86 -12.84
CA ARG A 742 -5.32 -7.01 -13.55
C ARG A 742 -6.09 -7.80 -14.60
N ASP A 743 -5.41 -8.63 -15.38
CA ASP A 743 -6.05 -9.39 -16.46
C ASP A 743 -6.80 -10.63 -15.95
N GLU A 744 -6.36 -11.24 -14.85
CA GLU A 744 -7.18 -12.25 -14.14
C GLU A 744 -8.45 -11.62 -13.54
N LEU A 745 -8.35 -10.44 -12.91
CA LEU A 745 -9.50 -9.68 -12.41
C LEU A 745 -10.46 -9.30 -13.54
N LYS A 746 -9.96 -8.92 -14.74
CA LYS A 746 -10.82 -8.74 -15.92
C LYS A 746 -11.56 -10.03 -16.29
N LEU A 747 -10.89 -11.18 -16.29
CA LEU A 747 -11.53 -12.47 -16.61
C LEU A 747 -12.61 -12.82 -15.57
N ARG A 748 -12.33 -12.64 -14.27
CA ARG A 748 -13.32 -12.80 -13.20
C ARG A 748 -14.53 -11.87 -13.40
N VAL A 749 -14.30 -10.60 -13.74
CA VAL A 749 -15.37 -9.62 -14.04
C VAL A 749 -16.19 -10.01 -15.27
N HIS A 750 -15.58 -10.50 -16.36
CA HIS A 750 -16.32 -11.00 -17.53
C HIS A 750 -17.16 -12.24 -17.19
N SER A 751 -16.67 -13.10 -16.30
CA SER A 751 -17.45 -14.25 -15.79
C SER A 751 -18.65 -13.79 -14.97
N TYR A 752 -18.50 -12.79 -14.10
CA TYR A 752 -19.63 -12.21 -13.35
C TYR A 752 -20.64 -11.50 -14.26
N ILE A 753 -20.20 -10.73 -15.27
CA ILE A 753 -21.09 -10.11 -16.26
C ILE A 753 -21.90 -11.18 -17.01
N SER A 754 -21.25 -12.28 -17.39
CA SER A 754 -21.90 -13.41 -18.07
C SER A 754 -22.96 -14.09 -17.19
N GLU A 755 -22.67 -14.28 -15.90
CA GLU A 755 -23.59 -14.88 -14.94
C GLU A 755 -24.75 -13.93 -14.58
N VAL A 756 -24.51 -12.62 -14.48
CA VAL A 756 -25.58 -11.61 -14.34
C VAL A 756 -26.50 -11.64 -15.56
N ALA A 757 -25.96 -11.60 -16.78
CA ALA A 757 -26.78 -11.69 -18.00
C ALA A 757 -27.59 -13.00 -18.10
N ARG A 758 -27.06 -14.12 -17.57
CA ARG A 758 -27.77 -15.39 -17.45
C ARG A 758 -28.94 -15.30 -16.45
N ILE A 759 -28.72 -14.64 -15.31
CA ILE A 759 -29.75 -14.42 -14.29
C ILE A 759 -30.83 -13.43 -14.81
N GLU A 760 -30.44 -12.35 -15.47
CA GLU A 760 -31.36 -11.39 -16.12
C GLU A 760 -32.23 -12.07 -17.18
N SER A 761 -31.65 -12.93 -18.02
CA SER A 761 -32.39 -13.73 -19.01
C SER A 761 -33.40 -14.67 -18.35
N MET A 762 -33.02 -15.31 -17.24
CA MET A 762 -33.90 -16.18 -16.45
C MET A 762 -35.02 -15.39 -15.75
N MET A 763 -34.72 -14.20 -15.23
CA MET A 763 -35.69 -13.29 -14.63
C MET A 763 -36.69 -12.78 -15.67
N ALA A 764 -36.23 -12.37 -16.85
CA ALA A 764 -37.08 -11.95 -17.96
C ALA A 764 -38.04 -13.07 -18.41
N ALA A 765 -37.56 -14.32 -18.47
CA ALA A 765 -38.40 -15.48 -18.73
C ALA A 765 -39.47 -15.69 -17.65
N LYS A 766 -39.11 -15.56 -16.35
CA LYS A 766 -40.09 -15.67 -15.25
C LYS A 766 -41.04 -14.49 -15.16
N GLU A 767 -40.63 -13.29 -15.55
CA GLU A 767 -41.56 -12.18 -15.75
C GLU A 767 -42.53 -12.44 -16.89
N GLN A 768 -42.10 -13.07 -17.99
CA GLN A 768 -43.00 -13.42 -19.08
C GLN A 768 -44.00 -14.51 -18.65
N GLU A 769 -43.55 -15.59 -18.01
CA GLU A 769 -44.45 -16.60 -17.42
C GLU A 769 -45.48 -15.97 -16.46
N ASN A 770 -45.07 -14.98 -15.65
CA ASN A 770 -45.98 -14.26 -14.76
C ASN A 770 -46.96 -13.34 -15.52
N LYS A 771 -46.54 -12.66 -16.60
CA LYS A 771 -47.41 -11.87 -17.47
C LYS A 771 -48.45 -12.78 -18.14
N ASP A 772 -48.00 -13.90 -18.71
CA ASP A 772 -48.85 -14.91 -19.34
C ASP A 772 -49.87 -15.46 -18.34
N MET A 773 -49.45 -15.85 -17.13
CA MET A 773 -50.36 -16.30 -16.07
C MET A 773 -51.37 -15.22 -15.66
N LEU A 774 -50.96 -13.95 -15.54
CA LEU A 774 -51.89 -12.85 -15.24
C LEU A 774 -52.90 -12.60 -16.36
N GLU A 775 -52.52 -12.84 -17.63
CA GLU A 775 -53.46 -12.80 -18.76
C GLU A 775 -54.43 -13.99 -18.73
N HIS A 776 -53.96 -15.20 -18.38
CA HIS A 776 -54.85 -16.35 -18.16
C HIS A 776 -55.82 -16.12 -16.98
N PHE A 777 -55.37 -15.49 -15.89
CA PHE A 777 -56.28 -15.12 -14.80
C PHE A 777 -57.29 -14.06 -15.23
N ARG A 778 -56.90 -13.09 -16.06
CA ARG A 778 -57.83 -12.09 -16.63
C ARG A 778 -58.87 -12.74 -17.54
N THR A 779 -58.48 -13.63 -18.46
CA THR A 779 -59.44 -14.29 -19.36
C THR A 779 -60.39 -15.22 -18.59
N ILE A 780 -59.89 -16.01 -17.64
CA ILE A 780 -60.74 -16.85 -16.78
C ILE A 780 -61.69 -15.98 -15.95
N HIS A 781 -61.24 -14.82 -15.45
CA HIS A 781 -62.09 -13.90 -14.70
C HIS A 781 -63.18 -13.29 -15.60
N THR A 782 -62.85 -12.79 -16.79
CA THR A 782 -63.86 -12.25 -17.70
C THR A 782 -64.83 -13.32 -18.17
N GLU A 783 -64.38 -14.55 -18.46
CA GLU A 783 -65.30 -15.66 -18.74
C GLU A 783 -66.19 -16.01 -17.53
N SER A 784 -65.73 -15.78 -16.30
CA SER A 784 -66.54 -15.99 -15.09
C SER A 784 -67.60 -14.91 -14.94
N GLU A 785 -67.27 -13.64 -15.15
CA GLU A 785 -68.24 -12.54 -15.23
C GLU A 785 -69.25 -12.79 -16.36
N ASP A 786 -68.77 -13.26 -17.52
CA ASP A 786 -69.58 -13.57 -18.70
C ASP A 786 -70.52 -14.78 -18.45
N ARG A 787 -70.16 -15.69 -17.54
CA ARG A 787 -71.04 -16.78 -17.05
C ARG A 787 -72.04 -16.28 -16.00
N GLU A 788 -71.62 -15.39 -15.10
CA GLU A 788 -72.48 -14.79 -14.08
C GLU A 788 -73.57 -13.92 -14.72
N LEU A 789 -73.23 -13.08 -15.69
CA LEU A 789 -74.20 -12.28 -16.45
C LEU A 789 -75.24 -13.15 -17.16
N LYS A 790 -74.82 -14.31 -17.73
CA LYS A 790 -75.74 -15.28 -18.33
C LYS A 790 -76.63 -15.97 -17.29
N LEU A 791 -76.11 -16.22 -16.08
CA LEU A 791 -76.90 -16.73 -14.95
C LEU A 791 -77.93 -15.69 -14.49
N GLN A 792 -77.53 -14.44 -14.24
CA GLN A 792 -78.42 -13.35 -13.86
C GLN A 792 -79.50 -13.10 -14.93
N GLN A 793 -79.16 -13.20 -16.22
CA GLN A 793 -80.14 -13.13 -17.31
C GLN A 793 -81.13 -14.30 -17.26
N ALA A 794 -80.66 -15.53 -17.03
CA ALA A 794 -81.51 -16.70 -16.88
C ALA A 794 -82.39 -16.64 -15.62
N GLU A 795 -81.90 -16.06 -14.52
CA GLU A 795 -82.70 -15.80 -13.31
C GLU A 795 -83.75 -14.71 -13.55
N GLY A 796 -83.43 -13.67 -14.31
CA GLY A 796 -84.41 -12.66 -14.77
C GLY A 796 -85.54 -13.28 -15.59
N LEU A 797 -85.19 -14.12 -16.56
CA LEU A 797 -86.16 -14.86 -17.38
C LEU A 797 -87.00 -15.84 -16.52
N ASN A 798 -86.39 -16.59 -15.62
CA ASN A 798 -87.11 -17.46 -14.68
C ASN A 798 -88.05 -16.67 -13.77
N ASN A 799 -87.68 -15.46 -13.35
CA ASN A 799 -88.57 -14.59 -12.57
C ASN A 799 -89.75 -14.05 -13.41
N SER A 800 -89.55 -13.69 -14.69
CA SER A 800 -90.65 -13.35 -15.60
C SER A 800 -91.62 -14.52 -15.76
N ILE A 801 -91.10 -15.69 -16.15
CA ILE A 801 -91.89 -16.92 -16.33
C ILE A 801 -92.62 -17.31 -15.03
N ARG A 802 -92.00 -17.12 -13.85
CA ARG A 802 -92.65 -17.35 -12.55
C ARG A 802 -93.77 -16.36 -12.27
N LEU A 803 -93.63 -15.09 -12.64
CA LEU A 803 -94.69 -14.08 -12.52
C LEU A 803 -95.84 -14.35 -13.49
N GLU A 804 -95.55 -14.75 -14.73
CA GLU A 804 -96.53 -15.19 -15.74
C GLU A 804 -97.27 -16.47 -15.31
N LEU A 805 -96.56 -17.43 -14.70
CA LEU A 805 -97.17 -18.63 -14.14
C LEU A 805 -98.07 -18.32 -12.93
N LEU A 806 -97.67 -17.36 -12.09
CA LEU A 806 -98.47 -16.89 -10.95
C LEU A 806 -99.71 -16.13 -11.40
N SER A 807 -99.62 -15.26 -12.43
CA SER A 807 -100.79 -14.57 -12.98
C SER A 807 -101.74 -15.56 -13.65
N SER A 808 -101.23 -16.51 -14.44
CA SER A 808 -102.02 -17.61 -15.00
C SER A 808 -102.63 -18.51 -13.91
N ASP A 809 -101.99 -18.70 -12.76
CA ASP A 809 -102.61 -19.41 -11.62
C ASP A 809 -103.70 -18.59 -10.93
N THR A 810 -103.56 -17.26 -10.82
CA THR A 810 -104.67 -16.40 -10.34
C THR A 810 -105.84 -16.42 -11.31
N GLU A 811 -105.60 -16.35 -12.62
CA GLU A 811 -106.65 -16.46 -13.64
C GLU A 811 -107.32 -17.84 -13.61
N ARG A 812 -106.55 -18.93 -13.54
CA ARG A 812 -107.12 -20.29 -13.39
C ARG A 812 -107.90 -20.45 -12.08
N ARG A 813 -107.53 -19.77 -10.99
CA ARG A 813 -108.34 -19.74 -9.76
C ARG A 813 -109.66 -19.00 -9.97
N HIS A 814 -109.65 -17.80 -10.54
CA HIS A 814 -110.89 -17.08 -10.86
C HIS A 814 -111.79 -17.82 -11.87
N LEU A 815 -111.21 -18.55 -12.83
CA LEU A 815 -111.98 -19.42 -13.72
C LEU A 815 -112.59 -20.63 -12.99
N ARG A 816 -111.87 -21.26 -12.05
CA ARG A 816 -112.44 -22.32 -11.19
C ARG A 816 -113.53 -21.78 -10.25
N GLU A 817 -113.35 -20.60 -9.68
CA GLU A 817 -114.35 -19.92 -8.83
C GLU A 817 -115.62 -19.64 -9.64
N ARG A 818 -115.48 -19.13 -10.88
CA ARG A 818 -116.61 -18.97 -11.81
C ARG A 818 -117.29 -20.28 -12.17
N VAL A 819 -116.54 -21.33 -12.51
CA VAL A 819 -117.11 -22.66 -12.79
C VAL A 819 -117.86 -23.19 -11.56
N SER A 820 -117.29 -23.10 -10.36
CA SER A 820 -117.95 -23.53 -9.12
C SER A 820 -119.21 -22.70 -8.79
N LEU A 821 -119.28 -21.42 -9.17
CA LEU A 821 -120.49 -20.61 -9.06
C LEU A 821 -121.55 -21.06 -10.06
N GLN A 822 -121.16 -21.36 -11.30
CA GLN A 822 -122.06 -21.88 -12.33
C GLN A 822 -122.55 -23.30 -12.02
N ASP A 823 -121.70 -24.17 -11.44
CA ASP A 823 -122.09 -25.51 -10.96
C ASP A 823 -123.10 -25.40 -9.80
N ARG A 824 -122.94 -24.42 -8.90
CA ARG A 824 -123.93 -24.12 -7.86
C ARG A 824 -125.24 -23.61 -8.45
N GLU A 825 -125.20 -22.72 -9.44
CA GLU A 825 -126.40 -22.23 -10.15
C GLU A 825 -127.12 -23.36 -10.90
N ILE A 826 -126.37 -24.25 -11.55
CA ILE A 826 -126.89 -25.46 -12.18
C ILE A 826 -127.51 -26.39 -11.11
N GLN A 827 -126.88 -26.58 -9.95
CA GLN A 827 -127.45 -27.39 -8.87
C GLN A 827 -128.70 -26.75 -8.26
N GLU A 828 -128.77 -25.43 -8.14
CA GLU A 828 -129.97 -24.70 -7.71
C GLU A 828 -131.10 -24.82 -8.75
N HIS A 829 -130.77 -24.77 -10.04
CA HIS A 829 -131.73 -25.06 -11.12
C HIS A 829 -132.17 -26.53 -11.15
N LEU A 830 -131.29 -27.50 -10.87
CA LEU A 830 -131.64 -28.92 -10.76
C LEU A 830 -132.53 -29.18 -9.54
N ASN A 831 -132.25 -28.55 -8.41
CA ASN A 831 -133.11 -28.62 -7.22
C ASN A 831 -134.49 -27.99 -7.48
N ALA A 832 -134.54 -26.88 -8.22
CA ALA A 832 -135.80 -26.27 -8.65
C ALA A 832 -136.56 -27.16 -9.65
N LEU A 833 -135.87 -27.80 -10.60
CA LEU A 833 -136.47 -28.78 -11.51
C LEU A 833 -137.04 -29.98 -10.75
N GLN A 834 -136.31 -30.55 -9.79
CA GLN A 834 -136.82 -31.61 -8.91
C GLN A 834 -138.04 -31.16 -8.09
N ALA A 835 -138.07 -29.92 -7.63
CA ALA A 835 -139.24 -29.35 -6.96
C ALA A 835 -140.44 -29.21 -7.91
N TYR A 836 -140.22 -28.78 -9.16
CA TYR A 836 -141.26 -28.74 -10.19
C TYR A 836 -141.71 -30.15 -10.62
N GLU A 837 -140.82 -31.12 -10.75
CA GLU A 837 -141.15 -32.53 -11.03
C GLU A 837 -141.95 -33.15 -9.89
N ALA A 838 -141.60 -32.87 -8.63
CA ALA A 838 -142.38 -33.27 -7.46
C ALA A 838 -143.76 -32.58 -7.42
N GLN A 839 -143.84 -31.31 -7.82
CA GLN A 839 -145.10 -30.58 -7.95
C GLN A 839 -145.97 -31.16 -9.06
N VAL A 840 -145.43 -31.41 -10.26
CA VAL A 840 -146.11 -32.11 -11.36
C VAL A 840 -146.55 -33.51 -10.93
N SER A 841 -145.72 -34.25 -10.19
CA SER A 841 -146.06 -35.56 -9.63
C SER A 841 -147.12 -35.50 -8.52
N SER A 842 -147.30 -34.35 -7.86
CA SER A 842 -148.41 -34.11 -6.93
C SER A 842 -149.70 -33.74 -7.66
N LEU A 843 -149.60 -32.92 -8.71
CA LEU A 843 -150.72 -32.54 -9.59
C LEU A 843 -151.23 -33.76 -10.36
N ALA A 844 -150.35 -34.64 -10.86
CA ALA A 844 -150.74 -35.89 -11.52
C ALA A 844 -151.53 -36.81 -10.58
N ARG A 845 -151.14 -36.92 -9.30
CA ARG A 845 -151.90 -37.66 -8.28
C ARG A 845 -153.23 -37.00 -7.94
N ALA A 846 -153.28 -35.66 -7.87
CA ALA A 846 -154.52 -34.93 -7.67
C ALA A 846 -155.47 -35.04 -8.87
N MET A 847 -154.96 -35.05 -10.10
CA MET A 847 -155.74 -35.31 -11.31
C MET A 847 -156.27 -36.75 -11.30
N SER A 848 -155.44 -37.75 -10.97
CA SER A 848 -155.89 -39.15 -10.83
C SER A 848 -157.03 -39.30 -9.81
N HIS A 849 -156.95 -38.62 -8.67
CA HIS A 849 -158.02 -38.60 -7.66
C HIS A 849 -159.31 -37.94 -8.20
N LEU A 850 -159.19 -36.81 -8.91
CA LEU A 850 -160.33 -36.14 -9.55
C LEU A 850 -160.94 -36.99 -10.68
N GLU A 851 -160.12 -37.75 -11.42
CA GLU A 851 -160.58 -38.71 -12.43
C GLU A 851 -161.33 -39.88 -11.78
N GLU A 852 -160.84 -40.41 -10.65
CA GLU A 852 -161.52 -41.41 -9.83
C GLU A 852 -162.85 -40.90 -9.26
N GLU A 853 -162.91 -39.67 -8.72
CA GLU A 853 -164.15 -39.03 -8.25
C GLU A 853 -165.16 -38.80 -9.39
N VAL A 854 -164.68 -38.37 -10.57
CA VAL A 854 -165.50 -38.25 -11.79
C VAL A 854 -165.99 -39.62 -12.27
N GLN A 855 -165.23 -40.70 -12.04
CA GLN A 855 -165.63 -42.05 -12.40
C GLN A 855 -166.62 -42.66 -11.39
N ALA A 856 -166.46 -42.38 -10.09
CA ALA A 856 -167.40 -42.74 -9.04
C ALA A 856 -168.76 -42.04 -9.22
N THR A 857 -168.77 -40.73 -9.40
CA THR A 857 -170.02 -39.96 -9.65
C THR A 857 -170.72 -40.35 -10.97
N ARG A 858 -169.97 -40.84 -11.98
CA ARG A 858 -170.55 -41.48 -13.17
C ARG A 858 -171.23 -42.82 -12.85
N ALA A 859 -170.69 -43.62 -11.94
CA ALA A 859 -171.30 -44.87 -11.48
C ALA A 859 -172.55 -44.61 -10.63
N GLU A 860 -172.52 -43.65 -9.71
CA GLU A 860 -173.70 -43.21 -8.94
C GLU A 860 -174.83 -42.71 -9.86
N LYS A 861 -174.48 -41.88 -10.86
CA LYS A 861 -175.42 -41.45 -11.90
C LYS A 861 -176.05 -42.63 -12.66
N ALA A 862 -175.29 -43.69 -12.91
CA ALA A 862 -175.81 -44.90 -13.56
C ALA A 862 -176.79 -45.67 -12.64
N SER A 863 -176.50 -45.76 -11.34
CA SER A 863 -177.43 -46.33 -10.34
C SER A 863 -178.75 -45.55 -10.30
N VAL A 864 -178.69 -44.22 -10.12
CA VAL A 864 -179.89 -43.38 -10.04
C VAL A 864 -180.75 -43.44 -11.31
N LEU A 865 -180.14 -43.66 -12.48
CA LEU A 865 -180.88 -43.89 -13.74
C LEU A 865 -181.56 -45.27 -13.80
N ALA A 866 -180.98 -46.31 -13.18
CA ALA A 866 -181.63 -47.62 -13.03
C ALA A 866 -182.79 -47.55 -12.00
N ASP A 867 -182.57 -46.86 -10.88
CA ASP A 867 -183.61 -46.62 -9.86
C ASP A 867 -184.81 -45.87 -10.47
N LEU A 868 -184.54 -44.82 -11.25
CA LEU A 868 -185.56 -44.05 -11.99
C LEU A 868 -186.34 -44.92 -13.00
N ALA A 869 -185.70 -45.92 -13.61
CA ALA A 869 -186.38 -46.88 -14.49
C ALA A 869 -187.31 -47.80 -13.71
N SER A 870 -186.88 -48.32 -12.55
CA SER A 870 -187.70 -49.19 -11.70
C SER A 870 -188.98 -48.48 -11.19
N VAL A 871 -188.87 -47.21 -10.79
CA VAL A 871 -190.03 -46.39 -10.36
C VAL A 871 -191.02 -46.18 -11.51
N ARG A 872 -190.53 -45.97 -12.74
CA ARG A 872 -191.39 -45.83 -13.93
C ARG A 872 -192.16 -47.11 -14.25
N GLU A 873 -191.53 -48.27 -14.11
CA GLU A 873 -192.22 -49.56 -14.29
C GLU A 873 -193.27 -49.83 -13.19
N LEU A 874 -193.01 -49.36 -11.96
CA LEU A 874 -193.94 -49.45 -10.83
C LEU A 874 -195.22 -48.63 -11.09
N CYS A 875 -195.09 -47.40 -11.60
CA CYS A 875 -196.24 -46.53 -11.91
C CYS A 875 -197.20 -47.15 -12.94
N VAL A 876 -196.67 -47.77 -14.00
CA VAL A 876 -197.48 -48.43 -15.05
C VAL A 876 -198.31 -49.60 -14.48
N LYS A 877 -197.76 -50.32 -13.49
CA LYS A 877 -198.46 -51.39 -12.77
C LYS A 877 -199.52 -50.85 -11.78
N LEU A 878 -199.34 -49.63 -11.28
CA LEU A 878 -200.31 -48.96 -10.39
C LEU A 878 -201.54 -48.44 -11.15
N ASP A 879 -201.34 -47.72 -12.26
CA ASP A 879 -202.46 -47.14 -13.02
C ASP A 879 -203.35 -48.21 -13.69
N SER A 880 -202.77 -49.32 -14.15
CA SER A 880 -203.52 -50.46 -14.68
C SER A 880 -204.37 -51.18 -13.60
N SER A 881 -203.91 -51.23 -12.35
CA SER A 881 -204.68 -51.75 -11.20
C SER A 881 -205.84 -50.81 -10.81
N LYS A 882 -205.57 -49.50 -10.78
CA LYS A 882 -206.52 -48.42 -10.53
C LYS A 882 -207.66 -48.38 -11.55
N GLU A 883 -207.37 -48.60 -12.83
CA GLU A 883 -208.41 -48.66 -13.87
C GLU A 883 -209.34 -49.89 -13.73
N LEU A 884 -208.84 -51.01 -13.21
CA LEU A 884 -209.62 -52.25 -13.07
C LEU A 884 -210.56 -52.17 -11.85
N THR A 885 -210.08 -51.62 -10.74
CA THR A 885 -210.87 -51.41 -9.50
C THR A 885 -211.98 -50.38 -9.67
N VAL A 886 -211.76 -49.28 -10.40
CA VAL A 886 -212.81 -48.28 -10.71
C VAL A 886 -214.00 -48.88 -11.46
N ARG A 887 -213.76 -49.86 -12.36
CA ARG A 887 -214.85 -50.55 -13.09
C ARG A 887 -215.65 -51.49 -12.18
N GLN A 888 -215.02 -52.11 -11.19
CA GLN A 888 -215.71 -52.97 -10.21
C GLN A 888 -216.54 -52.15 -9.19
N LEU A 889 -216.00 -51.03 -8.71
CA LEU A 889 -216.68 -50.16 -7.74
C LEU A 889 -218.03 -49.65 -8.28
N ARG A 890 -218.08 -49.23 -9.55
CA ARG A 890 -219.28 -48.68 -10.19
C ARG A 890 -220.43 -49.68 -10.29
N ALA A 891 -220.13 -50.98 -10.39
CA ALA A 891 -221.14 -52.03 -10.38
C ALA A 891 -221.76 -52.21 -8.97
N LYS A 892 -220.96 -52.11 -7.91
CA LYS A 892 -221.44 -52.25 -6.53
C LYS A 892 -222.22 -51.03 -6.03
N SER A 893 -221.96 -49.82 -6.54
CA SER A 893 -222.78 -48.64 -6.22
C SER A 893 -224.24 -48.80 -6.64
N MET A 894 -224.51 -49.30 -7.85
CA MET A 894 -225.88 -49.50 -8.35
C MET A 894 -226.65 -50.59 -7.58
N GLU A 895 -225.93 -51.53 -6.94
CA GLU A 895 -226.53 -52.58 -6.12
C GLU A 895 -226.87 -52.06 -4.70
N MET A 896 -226.03 -51.19 -4.14
CA MET A 896 -226.30 -50.46 -2.88
C MET A 896 -227.56 -49.59 -2.97
N GLU A 897 -227.71 -48.81 -4.05
CA GLU A 897 -228.86 -47.90 -4.23
C GLU A 897 -230.21 -48.66 -4.28
N ARG A 898 -230.21 -49.91 -4.78
CA ARG A 898 -231.41 -50.75 -4.78
C ARG A 898 -231.74 -51.29 -3.38
N MET A 899 -230.73 -51.74 -2.63
CA MET A 899 -230.90 -52.25 -1.27
C MET A 899 -231.35 -51.17 -0.27
N THR A 900 -231.05 -49.89 -0.53
CA THR A 900 -231.55 -48.79 0.32
C THR A 900 -233.06 -48.56 0.18
N GLY A 901 -233.64 -48.67 -1.03
CA GLY A 901 -235.09 -48.51 -1.21
C GLY A 901 -235.90 -49.59 -0.49
N GLU A 902 -235.47 -50.85 -0.61
CA GLU A 902 -236.09 -52.00 0.08
C GLU A 902 -236.08 -51.86 1.62
N MET A 903 -235.16 -51.05 2.19
CA MET A 903 -235.06 -50.79 3.63
C MET A 903 -235.96 -49.66 4.13
N GLU A 904 -236.29 -48.66 3.30
CA GLU A 904 -237.17 -47.54 3.69
C GLU A 904 -238.64 -47.97 3.74
N ASP A 905 -239.09 -48.82 2.80
CA ASP A 905 -240.43 -49.41 2.81
C ASP A 905 -240.69 -50.19 4.10
N VAL A 906 -239.77 -51.10 4.47
CA VAL A 906 -239.85 -51.91 5.71
C VAL A 906 -239.82 -51.03 6.97
N HIS A 907 -239.10 -49.90 6.95
CA HIS A 907 -239.08 -48.97 8.07
C HIS A 907 -240.45 -48.31 8.32
N SER A 908 -241.21 -48.04 7.25
CA SER A 908 -242.55 -47.45 7.34
C SER A 908 -243.58 -48.40 7.98
N GLU A 909 -243.47 -49.71 7.71
CA GLU A 909 -244.38 -50.74 8.22
C GLU A 909 -244.19 -50.95 9.75
N VAL A 910 -242.94 -50.86 10.23
CA VAL A 910 -242.60 -50.94 11.66
C VAL A 910 -243.22 -49.80 12.49
N GLU A 911 -243.29 -48.58 11.95
CA GLU A 911 -243.96 -47.45 12.62
C GLU A 911 -245.50 -47.61 12.71
N LEU A 912 -246.11 -48.37 11.80
CA LEU A 912 -247.53 -48.68 11.86
C LEU A 912 -247.84 -49.63 13.04
N LEU A 913 -247.02 -50.68 13.19
CA LEU A 913 -247.18 -51.69 14.25
C LEU A 913 -246.93 -51.13 15.66
N LYS A 914 -246.02 -50.16 15.81
CA LYS A 914 -245.80 -49.47 17.10
C LYS A 914 -247.06 -48.80 17.65
N LYS A 915 -247.96 -48.31 16.78
CA LYS A 915 -249.22 -47.67 17.20
C LYS A 915 -250.22 -48.65 17.81
N GLN A 916 -250.22 -49.92 17.39
CA GLN A 916 -251.06 -50.97 17.99
C GLN A 916 -250.48 -51.47 19.32
N LEU A 917 -249.15 -51.58 19.44
CA LEU A 917 -248.49 -52.05 20.66
C LEU A 917 -248.63 -51.06 21.85
N ALA A 918 -248.85 -49.77 21.57
CA ALA A 918 -249.09 -48.75 22.59
C ALA A 918 -250.46 -48.89 23.28
N SER A 919 -251.52 -49.20 22.52
CA SER A 919 -252.88 -49.38 23.05
C SER A 919 -253.01 -50.59 23.99
N GLU A 920 -252.30 -51.68 23.71
CA GLU A 920 -252.33 -52.93 24.51
C GLU A 920 -251.60 -52.82 25.86
N ARG A 921 -250.78 -51.79 26.10
CA ARG A 921 -249.91 -51.73 27.29
C ARG A 921 -250.48 -50.96 28.48
N VAL A 922 -251.43 -50.05 28.26
CA VAL A 922 -252.05 -49.26 29.35
C VAL A 922 -253.27 -49.96 29.96
N THR A 923 -253.98 -50.78 29.16
CA THR A 923 -255.01 -51.71 29.65
C THR A 923 -254.45 -52.70 30.68
N VAL A 924 -253.22 -53.18 30.48
CA VAL A 924 -252.49 -54.05 31.43
C VAL A 924 -252.16 -53.32 32.74
N HIS A 925 -251.61 -52.11 32.68
CA HIS A 925 -251.15 -51.41 33.88
C HIS A 925 -252.28 -51.11 34.90
N ASN A 926 -253.50 -50.88 34.41
CA ASN A 926 -254.70 -50.71 35.25
C ASN A 926 -255.07 -51.98 36.05
N LEU A 927 -254.58 -53.15 35.66
CA LEU A 927 -254.82 -54.43 36.36
C LEU A 927 -253.69 -54.80 37.34
N GLU A 928 -252.44 -54.39 37.08
CA GLU A 928 -251.29 -54.72 37.92
C GLU A 928 -251.33 -54.06 39.31
N THR A 929 -251.76 -52.79 39.39
CA THR A 929 -251.74 -52.03 40.65
C THR A 929 -252.83 -52.47 41.65
N LEU A 930 -253.95 -53.01 41.13
CA LEU A 930 -254.98 -53.70 41.90
C LEU A 930 -254.49 -55.03 42.52
N LEU A 931 -253.41 -55.62 41.99
CA LEU A 931 -252.87 -56.91 42.43
C LEU A 931 -251.70 -56.81 43.43
N SER A 932 -251.01 -55.67 43.52
CA SER A 932 -249.82 -55.54 44.38
C SER A 932 -250.06 -54.81 45.71
N THR A 933 -251.09 -53.97 45.80
CA THR A 933 -251.56 -53.40 47.10
C THR A 933 -252.02 -54.46 48.11
N ASN A 934 -252.23 -55.71 47.65
CA ASN A 934 -252.50 -56.88 48.51
C ASN A 934 -251.20 -57.59 48.96
N ARG A 935 -250.21 -57.73 48.07
CA ARG A 935 -248.87 -58.30 48.41
C ARG A 935 -248.04 -57.43 49.35
N GLN A 936 -248.44 -56.18 49.55
CA GLN A 936 -248.02 -55.24 50.60
C GLN A 936 -247.85 -55.86 52.02
N LYS A 937 -248.51 -56.99 52.33
CA LYS A 937 -248.55 -57.56 53.69
C LYS A 937 -247.71 -58.82 53.94
N GLU A 938 -247.40 -59.64 52.94
CA GLU A 938 -247.11 -61.07 53.24
C GLU A 938 -245.68 -61.37 53.70
N PHE A 939 -244.66 -60.71 53.15
CA PHE A 939 -243.25 -61.05 53.42
C PHE A 939 -242.39 -59.90 53.96
N GLN A 940 -243.01 -58.79 54.39
CA GLN A 940 -242.40 -57.89 55.38
C GLN A 940 -242.15 -58.62 56.72
N THR A 941 -242.77 -59.79 56.89
CA THR A 941 -242.66 -60.71 58.02
C THR A 941 -242.35 -62.15 57.61
N HIS A 942 -241.59 -62.39 56.51
CA HIS A 942 -240.76 -63.60 56.49
C HIS A 942 -239.28 -63.41 56.22
N LEU A 943 -238.49 -63.06 57.25
CA LEU A 943 -238.80 -62.41 58.55
C LEU A 943 -237.48 -61.75 59.01
N SER A 944 -236.94 -61.98 60.20
CA SER A 944 -236.11 -63.16 60.51
C SER A 944 -235.83 -64.14 59.37
N ALA A 945 -234.59 -64.58 59.36
CA ALA A 945 -234.15 -65.92 58.98
C ALA A 945 -233.70 -66.12 57.53
N SER A 946 -232.50 -66.69 57.33
CA SER A 946 -231.39 -66.69 58.31
C SER A 946 -230.80 -65.27 58.33
N GLU A 947 -231.18 -64.39 59.26
CA GLU A 947 -230.77 -64.45 60.69
C GLU A 947 -229.46 -65.19 60.86
N LYS A 948 -228.39 -64.50 61.27
CA LYS A 948 -227.09 -65.08 61.63
C LYS A 948 -226.41 -65.87 60.51
N GLU A 949 -226.96 -67.02 60.12
CA GLU A 949 -226.35 -68.11 59.35
C GLU A 949 -225.95 -67.69 57.91
N SER A 950 -224.67 -67.46 57.62
CA SER A 950 -223.58 -67.43 58.59
C SER A 950 -222.59 -66.29 58.32
N ASP A 951 -222.48 -65.42 59.32
CA ASP A 951 -221.21 -65.10 59.99
C ASP A 951 -220.60 -63.70 59.79
N LEU A 952 -220.68 -62.79 60.78
CA LEU A 952 -221.16 -62.94 62.17
C LEU A 952 -220.49 -64.08 63.00
N GLN A 953 -219.35 -64.64 62.57
CA GLN A 953 -218.56 -65.61 63.37
C GLN A 953 -217.07 -65.31 63.41
N VAL A 954 -216.46 -64.85 62.31
CA VAL A 954 -214.98 -64.66 62.25
C VAL A 954 -214.55 -63.23 61.85
N LEU A 955 -215.48 -62.27 61.72
CA LEU A 955 -215.14 -60.85 61.55
C LEU A 955 -216.02 -59.88 62.36
N LYS A 956 -217.00 -60.33 63.16
CA LYS A 956 -216.73 -60.87 64.52
C LYS A 956 -215.31 -60.65 65.07
N ASP A 957 -214.22 -61.14 64.48
CA ASP A 957 -212.86 -60.94 65.00
C ASP A 957 -212.36 -59.48 64.98
N ARG A 958 -212.91 -58.62 64.10
CA ARG A 958 -212.64 -57.16 64.17
C ARG A 958 -213.66 -56.37 64.97
N LEU A 959 -214.84 -56.92 65.23
CA LEU A 959 -215.65 -56.48 66.38
C LEU A 959 -214.98 -56.91 67.71
N ALA A 960 -214.31 -58.06 67.76
CA ALA A 960 -213.55 -58.52 68.92
C ALA A 960 -212.35 -57.61 69.25
N LEU A 961 -211.92 -56.74 68.31
CA LEU A 961 -210.97 -55.66 68.61
C LEU A 961 -211.65 -54.33 68.98
N ALA A 962 -212.92 -54.10 68.60
CA ALA A 962 -213.75 -53.13 69.33
C ALA A 962 -213.88 -53.59 70.79
N ASP A 963 -214.09 -54.88 71.04
CA ASP A 963 -214.15 -55.44 72.38
C ASP A 963 -212.80 -55.55 73.08
N SER A 964 -211.66 -55.65 72.39
CA SER A 964 -210.34 -55.50 73.05
C SER A 964 -210.17 -54.11 73.70
N LYS A 965 -210.70 -53.05 73.08
CA LYS A 965 -210.60 -51.66 73.60
C LYS A 965 -211.90 -51.08 74.19
N THR A 966 -212.99 -51.86 74.21
CA THR A 966 -214.19 -51.62 75.03
C THR A 966 -214.32 -52.61 76.20
N ALA A 967 -213.50 -53.67 76.24
CA ALA A 967 -212.93 -54.27 77.46
C ALA A 967 -211.60 -53.58 77.88
N GLY A 968 -211.10 -52.66 77.03
CA GLY A 968 -210.82 -51.29 77.46
C GLY A 968 -212.06 -50.64 78.10
N HIS A 969 -212.13 -49.31 78.23
CA HIS A 969 -212.76 -48.77 79.45
C HIS A 969 -213.80 -47.67 79.24
N ALA A 970 -215.09 -47.86 79.52
CA ALA A 970 -215.83 -48.96 80.18
C ALA A 970 -215.55 -49.21 81.68
N ARG A 971 -214.34 -49.55 82.15
CA ARG A 971 -213.99 -49.38 83.59
C ARG A 971 -214.17 -47.93 84.01
N GLU A 972 -213.75 -46.99 83.17
CA GLU A 972 -213.79 -45.55 83.49
C GLU A 972 -215.23 -45.01 83.50
N VAL A 973 -216.10 -45.41 82.56
CA VAL A 973 -217.54 -45.07 82.67
C VAL A 973 -218.23 -45.83 83.80
N SER A 974 -217.86 -47.09 84.07
CA SER A 974 -218.43 -47.86 85.20
C SER A 974 -218.05 -47.26 86.56
N GLN A 975 -216.84 -46.71 86.71
CA GLN A 975 -216.42 -46.02 87.93
C GLN A 975 -216.95 -44.58 88.01
N LEU A 976 -217.06 -43.85 86.89
CA LEU A 976 -217.49 -42.44 86.91
C LEU A 976 -219.01 -42.23 86.87
N ARG A 977 -219.81 -43.14 86.28
CA ARG A 977 -221.24 -43.23 86.61
C ARG A 977 -221.46 -43.62 88.08
N GLY A 978 -220.54 -44.38 88.68
CA GLY A 978 -220.51 -44.65 90.12
C GLY A 978 -220.24 -43.39 90.97
N LYS A 979 -219.31 -42.52 90.57
CA LYS A 979 -219.09 -41.26 91.31
C LYS A 979 -220.24 -40.26 91.18
N LEU A 980 -221.02 -40.31 90.09
CA LEU A 980 -222.27 -39.54 89.97
C LEU A 980 -223.40 -40.10 90.87
N SER A 981 -223.34 -41.36 91.30
CA SER A 981 -224.31 -41.89 92.30
C SER A 981 -223.89 -41.67 93.75
N GLN A 982 -222.60 -41.67 94.08
CA GLN A 982 -222.14 -41.56 95.49
C GLN A 982 -221.77 -40.15 95.95
N LEU A 983 -221.03 -39.33 95.20
CA LEU A 983 -220.68 -37.97 95.68
C LEU A 983 -221.84 -36.96 95.57
N GLN A 984 -222.92 -37.37 94.89
CA GLN A 984 -224.29 -36.87 95.07
C GLN A 984 -224.73 -36.83 96.56
N THR A 985 -224.10 -37.61 97.45
CA THR A 985 -224.37 -37.61 98.90
C THR A 985 -223.33 -36.86 99.74
N GLU A 986 -222.11 -36.62 99.25
CA GLU A 986 -221.12 -35.79 99.97
C GLU A 986 -221.32 -34.29 99.77
N MET A 987 -222.11 -33.91 98.74
CA MET A 987 -222.83 -32.63 98.73
C MET A 987 -223.55 -32.39 100.07
N ASP A 988 -223.94 -33.42 100.83
CA ASP A 988 -224.63 -33.28 102.11
C ASP A 988 -223.76 -33.60 103.34
N VAL A 989 -222.46 -33.86 103.19
CA VAL A 989 -221.56 -34.19 104.32
C VAL A 989 -220.29 -33.36 104.39
N LEU A 990 -219.52 -33.15 103.32
CA LEU A 990 -218.36 -32.22 103.35
C LEU A 990 -218.78 -30.73 103.23
N LYS A 991 -220.09 -30.48 103.23
CA LYS A 991 -220.70 -29.27 103.83
C LYS A 991 -220.38 -29.08 105.34
N ARG A 992 -219.57 -29.93 106.00
CA ARG A 992 -219.31 -29.88 107.45
C ARG A 992 -217.83 -29.81 107.92
N GLN A 993 -216.82 -30.19 107.12
CA GLN A 993 -215.38 -30.32 107.53
C GLN A 993 -214.44 -30.08 106.31
N LEU A 994 -213.17 -29.60 106.30
CA LEU A 994 -211.96 -29.58 107.20
C LEU A 994 -210.99 -30.80 107.01
N THR A 995 -209.65 -30.72 106.81
CA THR A 995 -208.74 -29.52 106.73
C THR A 995 -207.40 -29.60 105.90
N THR A 996 -206.48 -30.57 106.08
CA THR A 996 -204.98 -30.40 105.89
C THR A 996 -204.21 -31.73 105.64
N GLU A 997 -202.92 -31.90 105.22
CA GLU A 997 -201.75 -31.09 104.76
C GLU A 997 -200.57 -31.99 104.20
N ARG A 998 -199.62 -31.44 103.39
CA ARG A 998 -198.18 -31.84 103.07
C ARG A 998 -197.70 -33.26 102.58
N PHE A 999 -196.55 -33.31 101.85
CA PHE A 999 -195.25 -34.09 102.10
C PHE A 999 -194.60 -35.23 101.16
N GLU A 1000 -193.71 -34.89 100.19
CA GLU A 1000 -192.33 -35.45 99.75
C GLU A 1000 -191.90 -36.91 99.19
N ARG A 1001 -191.03 -37.03 98.10
CA ARG A 1001 -189.74 -37.90 97.85
C ARG A 1001 -189.34 -38.45 96.39
N GLU A 1002 -188.05 -38.84 96.09
CA GLU A 1002 -187.40 -39.08 94.71
C GLU A 1002 -186.02 -39.95 94.59
N ARG A 1003 -185.59 -40.51 93.39
CA ARG A 1003 -184.18 -40.75 92.74
C ARG A 1003 -183.36 -42.15 92.66
N ALA A 1004 -182.61 -42.53 91.54
CA ALA A 1004 -181.29 -43.34 91.36
C ALA A 1004 -181.02 -44.43 90.18
N VAL A 1005 -179.74 -44.92 89.90
CA VAL A 1005 -179.17 -46.22 89.25
C VAL A 1005 -178.33 -46.25 87.86
N GLN A 1006 -177.30 -47.16 87.60
CA GLN A 1006 -176.42 -47.29 86.33
C GLN A 1006 -175.43 -48.55 86.05
N GLU A 1007 -174.93 -48.80 84.78
CA GLU A 1007 -173.62 -49.40 84.16
C GLU A 1007 -173.12 -50.94 84.07
N MET A 1008 -172.36 -51.43 82.99
CA MET A 1008 -171.21 -52.50 82.87
C MET A 1008 -171.05 -53.63 81.70
N ARG A 1009 -169.85 -53.83 81.01
CA ARG A 1009 -169.06 -55.08 80.47
C ARG A 1009 -169.49 -56.04 79.25
N ARG A 1010 -168.75 -57.04 78.58
CA ARG A 1010 -167.33 -57.40 78.05
C ARG A 1010 -167.10 -58.84 77.32
N GLN A 1011 -166.15 -59.10 76.32
CA GLN A 1011 -165.45 -60.40 75.75
C GLN A 1011 -165.83 -61.06 74.34
N GLY A 1012 -165.14 -62.00 73.56
CA GLY A 1012 -163.71 -62.54 73.32
C GLY A 1012 -163.41 -63.95 72.55
N LEU A 1013 -162.34 -64.11 71.67
CA LEU A 1013 -161.48 -65.30 71.13
C LEU A 1013 -161.70 -66.32 69.88
N SER A 1014 -160.71 -66.43 68.93
CA SER A 1014 -159.89 -67.56 68.26
C SER A 1014 -160.26 -68.72 67.19
N PHE A 1015 -159.27 -69.06 66.28
CA PHE A 1015 -158.82 -70.34 65.56
C PHE A 1015 -159.40 -70.96 64.20
N SER A 1016 -158.89 -72.12 63.67
CA SER A 1016 -158.74 -72.51 62.20
C SER A 1016 -158.76 -74.03 61.75
N SER A 1017 -158.85 -74.36 60.41
CA SER A 1017 -158.15 -75.48 59.62
C SER A 1017 -158.89 -76.44 58.59
N LEU A 1018 -158.13 -76.93 57.58
CA LEU A 1018 -158.08 -78.07 56.56
C LEU A 1018 -159.23 -79.06 56.05
N ARG A 1019 -159.25 -79.26 54.70
CA ARG A 1019 -159.35 -80.47 53.76
C ARG A 1019 -160.43 -81.61 53.77
N SER A 1020 -160.78 -82.07 52.53
CA SER A 1020 -161.24 -83.43 52.03
C SER A 1020 -162.71 -83.90 52.27
N SER A 1021 -163.45 -84.67 51.43
CA SER A 1021 -163.38 -85.12 50.01
C SER A 1021 -164.60 -85.97 49.54
N SER A 1022 -165.11 -85.81 48.30
CA SER A 1022 -165.96 -86.76 47.48
C SER A 1022 -167.38 -87.17 48.01
N PRO A 1023 -168.27 -87.88 47.25
CA PRO A 1023 -168.61 -87.91 45.81
C PRO A 1023 -170.13 -87.61 45.53
N LEU A 1024 -170.73 -88.07 44.41
CA LEU A 1024 -172.12 -87.78 43.97
C LEU A 1024 -173.22 -88.73 44.51
N SER A 1025 -174.50 -88.29 44.60
CA SER A 1025 -175.67 -88.89 43.89
C SER A 1025 -177.08 -88.35 44.28
N THR A 1026 -178.03 -88.51 43.34
CA THR A 1026 -179.51 -88.70 43.49
C THR A 1026 -180.50 -87.58 43.94
N SER A 1027 -181.44 -87.32 43.02
CA SER A 1027 -182.91 -87.24 43.20
C SER A 1027 -183.64 -85.94 43.62
N LEU A 1028 -184.93 -85.92 43.25
CA LEU A 1028 -186.07 -85.10 43.72
C LEU A 1028 -186.11 -83.58 43.44
N SER A 1029 -187.18 -83.19 42.73
CA SER A 1029 -187.88 -81.91 42.90
C SER A 1029 -188.60 -81.94 44.26
N PRO A 1030 -188.56 -80.87 45.08
CA PRO A 1030 -189.56 -79.79 44.94
C PRO A 1030 -189.08 -78.38 45.37
N ARG A 1031 -190.01 -77.42 45.45
CA ARG A 1031 -189.91 -76.25 46.35
C ARG A 1031 -189.71 -76.70 47.82
N PRO A 1032 -188.90 -75.97 48.60
CA PRO A 1032 -189.36 -75.39 49.88
C PRO A 1032 -189.24 -73.84 49.85
N ALA A 1033 -190.12 -73.01 50.43
CA ALA A 1033 -190.65 -72.90 51.81
C ALA A 1033 -189.61 -72.30 52.79
N SER A 1034 -189.80 -71.10 53.37
CA SER A 1034 -190.76 -70.69 54.44
C SER A 1034 -190.39 -71.34 55.78
N PRO A 1035 -190.19 -70.60 56.91
CA PRO A 1035 -191.03 -69.50 57.48
C PRO A 1035 -190.32 -68.11 57.48
N GLU A 1036 -190.94 -66.92 57.64
CA GLU A 1036 -191.86 -66.34 58.67
C GLU A 1036 -191.17 -65.96 60.01
N HIS A 1037 -191.50 -64.87 60.73
CA HIS A 1037 -192.65 -63.93 60.73
C HIS A 1037 -192.23 -62.49 61.13
N SER A 1038 -193.20 -61.55 61.06
CA SER A 1038 -193.29 -60.28 61.85
C SER A 1038 -192.57 -59.04 61.33
N ILE A 1039 -193.07 -57.85 61.74
CA ILE A 1039 -192.33 -56.62 62.12
C ILE A 1039 -191.47 -55.95 61.04
N LEU A 1040 -191.36 -54.62 60.91
CA LEU A 1040 -192.22 -53.44 61.11
C LEU A 1040 -191.91 -52.57 59.85
N HIS A 1041 -192.80 -51.81 59.22
CA HIS A 1041 -193.43 -50.58 59.70
C HIS A 1041 -192.41 -49.55 60.25
N THR A 1042 -192.78 -48.27 60.12
CA THR A 1042 -192.15 -47.10 60.74
C THR A 1042 -190.78 -46.62 60.23
N GLN A 1043 -190.52 -45.32 60.12
CA GLN A 1043 -191.44 -44.16 60.07
C GLN A 1043 -190.74 -43.02 59.29
N GLU A 1044 -191.44 -42.24 58.47
CA GLU A 1044 -192.06 -40.95 58.87
C GLU A 1044 -191.22 -40.11 59.84
N SER A 1045 -190.72 -38.95 59.38
CA SER A 1045 -191.05 -37.66 60.01
C SER A 1045 -190.39 -36.50 59.24
N CYS A 1046 -191.08 -35.37 59.01
CA CYS A 1046 -192.52 -35.14 59.14
C CYS A 1046 -192.97 -33.94 58.28
N MET A 1047 -194.30 -33.72 58.30
CA MET A 1047 -195.02 -32.44 58.15
C MET A 1047 -194.21 -31.13 58.37
N SER A 1048 -194.48 -29.98 57.73
CA SER A 1048 -195.57 -29.52 56.79
C SER A 1048 -195.33 -28.05 56.36
N ASN A 1049 -195.96 -27.40 55.35
CA ASN A 1049 -196.73 -27.81 54.14
C ASN A 1049 -196.40 -26.87 52.92
N ILE A 1050 -197.09 -25.78 52.50
CA ILE A 1050 -198.38 -25.14 52.86
C ILE A 1050 -198.92 -24.15 51.77
N ILE A 1051 -200.26 -24.14 51.56
CA ILE A 1051 -201.17 -23.06 51.03
C ILE A 1051 -200.92 -22.37 49.63
N TYR A 1052 -201.80 -22.77 48.66
CA TYR A 1052 -202.71 -21.94 47.80
C TYR A 1052 -202.32 -21.27 46.44
N LEU A 1053 -203.19 -21.53 45.43
CA LEU A 1053 -203.83 -20.62 44.42
C LEU A 1053 -202.97 -19.86 43.35
N GLN A 1054 -203.48 -19.31 42.23
CA GLN A 1054 -204.68 -19.59 41.38
C GLN A 1054 -204.67 -18.75 40.06
N GLN A 1055 -204.75 -19.41 38.88
CA GLN A 1055 -205.53 -19.08 37.65
C GLN A 1055 -205.42 -17.71 36.89
N ARG A 1056 -205.90 -17.73 35.63
CA ARG A 1056 -206.28 -16.60 34.71
C ARG A 1056 -205.15 -15.80 34.02
N SER A 1057 -205.05 -15.80 32.68
CA SER A 1057 -205.76 -14.94 31.65
C SER A 1057 -204.93 -13.66 31.31
N VAL A 1058 -205.14 -12.86 30.24
CA VAL A 1058 -206.20 -12.75 29.21
C VAL A 1058 -205.69 -11.95 27.95
N LEU A 1059 -206.42 -12.04 26.81
CA LEU A 1059 -206.39 -11.15 25.61
C LEU A 1059 -205.08 -11.07 24.78
N VAL A 1060 -205.12 -10.65 23.51
CA VAL A 1060 -206.28 -10.20 22.69
C VAL A 1060 -206.93 -11.35 21.94
#